data_AF-A0A5N6KWL5-F1
#
_entry.id   AF-A0A5N6KWL5-F1
#
_cell.length_a   1.000
_cell.length_b   1.000
_cell.length_c   1.000
_cell.angle_alpha   90.00
_cell.angle_beta   90.00
_cell.angle_gamma   90.00
#
_symmetry.space_group_name_H-M   'P 1'
#
loop_
_entity.id
_entity.type
_entity.pdbx_description
1 polymer ?
#
loop_
_entity_poly.entity_id
_entity_poly.type
_entity_poly.pdbx_seq_one_letter_code
_entity_poly.pdbx_strand_id
1 'polypeptide(L)'
;MASVNDSSLRNYGVAAPHGPNMTEEHVATANTHNMNINEKAIFDHLLLPDDSYNSEGQYWADMNIFKRMKFTNAVDSAEALKELKSIGSMFKKDPLSPFGYYARNMVIPGAGLLLEGYVLFSIGNLKPLFVAGFPNCWGKANPQICDKQWQNAVDYLEIVGIMVGQVLVGIIGDMLGRRWGLIQDATIMFIGLIMLIAAWGVTQNGWVICYAWSLFFYGIGVGGEYPMTATSGMENAVGSGKVSTRDDRLHRGRKVTSAFLMQGWGQFFNQVILILLLLIFHSGSGNPPYNAKVAQWTYRISFAIPAVGTLWLVYFRTYKMKNASKQLEVAKKKAHVTGYDVKSLKLTLKYFGPRIIATAGAWFCNDVFFYGNKLFQSDFIAALSPNTTSIMVTWLWNLVNVGVSLVGYYLASFLIDNKLYGRKWMMIVGFLADFILFVIPAFNYPYYKSTAGVHKFQTMYFLSSFFNQFGPNCVTFIVAAEVYPTPIRATAHGFSAMVGKAGALLAAVLYNYIDTQMKFYVVPWFGLAGALLTLLFMPDTTGLDLKEQERRWGFLRDGREDQYHGIAVHPKHLSLWERIRGVGKYYDPKLDYEQKLEEYRGDWEEWQARRTAEQDHNEEEDEAFSDDISSYFLRTGSVRNEKGTVSKPPSDTESSENEKRLSMRRAAFKALCTPLPSASLARSAPRASFLKASSLSLPSSRNSLPSIISFRSYATGNSSDDNAPVRGIDSADEIPSPLNDPVNAARSGFEAVRDAAGFGQSRQRRERPARDPAPPGPRIYIGNLLFETEEETVREAFGQFGEVLSVNLVEDSRGLRKGTNSITSRWAFVEFGSTEQATAAVEGMHGQEFNTRRVAVQFAQPPRERPQGRPQQLNEPSKTLYIGNMSFEMTDQDLNNLFAQTDNVLDVRVAMDRATGQPRGFAHADFLTQEDADKASKWLSTQRFNGRPLRVSYARAVTPRTGGFRRDSNDGQTQEQ
;
A
#
# COMPACT_ATOMS: atom_id res chain seq x y z
N MET A 1 -43.90 -29.03 -29.16
CA MET A 1 -45.12 -29.80 -28.76
C MET A 1 -44.68 -30.94 -27.84
N ALA A 2 -45.65 -31.60 -27.17
CA ALA A 2 -45.45 -32.58 -26.10
C ALA A 2 -44.86 -31.99 -24.81
N SER A 3 -45.76 -31.55 -23.92
CA SER A 3 -45.51 -31.39 -22.48
C SER A 3 -45.57 -32.76 -21.78
N VAL A 4 -44.93 -32.88 -20.63
CA VAL A 4 -45.20 -33.93 -19.64
C VAL A 4 -45.44 -33.24 -18.31
N ASN A 5 -46.62 -33.45 -17.71
CA ASN A 5 -46.97 -32.85 -16.44
C ASN A 5 -46.41 -33.66 -15.26
N ASP A 6 -46.06 -32.89 -14.23
CA ASP A 6 -46.26 -33.13 -12.81
C ASP A 6 -47.12 -34.34 -12.40
N SER A 7 -46.66 -35.11 -11.41
CA SER A 7 -47.42 -36.18 -10.76
C SER A 7 -46.91 -36.52 -9.34
N SER A 8 -46.97 -35.55 -8.42
CA SER A 8 -46.61 -35.76 -6.99
C SER A 8 -47.82 -35.94 -6.05
N LEU A 9 -48.83 -36.72 -6.45
CA LEU A 9 -49.96 -37.08 -5.58
C LEU A 9 -49.62 -38.25 -4.65
N ARG A 10 -49.14 -37.95 -3.43
CA ARG A 10 -49.13 -38.92 -2.31
C ARG A 10 -50.26 -38.62 -1.33
N ASN A 11 -51.29 -39.47 -1.43
CA ASN A 11 -52.47 -39.45 -0.58
C ASN A 11 -52.13 -39.85 0.86
N TYR A 12 -52.53 -39.03 1.85
CA TYR A 12 -52.45 -39.36 3.27
C TYR A 12 -53.87 -39.61 3.82
N GLY A 13 -53.96 -40.56 4.76
CA GLY A 13 -55.23 -41.15 5.21
C GLY A 13 -56.12 -40.25 6.06
N VAL A 14 -57.20 -40.87 6.57
CA VAL A 14 -58.34 -40.22 7.24
C VAL A 14 -57.90 -39.23 8.33
N ALA A 15 -58.42 -38.01 8.26
CA ALA A 15 -58.14 -36.94 9.20
C ALA A 15 -58.65 -37.26 10.62
N ALA A 16 -57.88 -36.82 11.63
CA ALA A 16 -58.40 -36.69 12.99
C ALA A 16 -59.39 -35.50 13.05
N PRO A 17 -60.55 -35.65 13.71
CA PRO A 17 -61.51 -34.56 13.83
C PRO A 17 -61.02 -33.47 14.81
N HIS A 18 -61.48 -32.24 14.59
CA HIS A 18 -61.29 -31.03 15.43
C HIS A 18 -59.92 -30.32 15.33
N GLY A 19 -59.72 -29.61 14.22
CA GLY A 19 -58.82 -28.45 14.10
C GLY A 19 -59.33 -27.51 13.01
N PRO A 20 -59.31 -26.17 13.19
CA PRO A 20 -59.74 -25.23 12.15
C PRO A 20 -58.73 -25.17 10.98
N ASN A 21 -59.23 -24.93 9.77
CA ASN A 21 -58.43 -24.87 8.54
C ASN A 21 -57.33 -23.79 8.60
N MET A 22 -56.07 -24.22 8.50
CA MET A 22 -54.94 -23.37 8.15
C MET A 22 -54.64 -23.53 6.65
N THR A 23 -55.39 -22.85 5.79
CA THR A 23 -55.17 -22.86 4.34
C THR A 23 -54.11 -21.85 3.92
N GLU A 24 -52.85 -22.13 4.27
CA GLU A 24 -51.68 -21.56 3.62
C GLU A 24 -50.72 -22.68 3.21
N GLU A 25 -50.32 -22.70 1.94
CA GLU A 25 -49.44 -23.73 1.40
C GLU A 25 -47.99 -23.48 1.83
N HIS A 26 -47.62 -23.99 3.00
CA HIS A 26 -46.20 -24.12 3.37
C HIS A 26 -45.53 -25.15 2.46
N VAL A 27 -44.93 -24.67 1.37
CA VAL A 27 -44.11 -25.46 0.43
C VAL A 27 -42.87 -25.99 1.17
N ALA A 28 -43.01 -27.18 1.75
CA ALA A 28 -41.98 -27.85 2.57
C ALA A 28 -40.82 -28.44 1.74
N THR A 29 -40.38 -27.73 0.70
CA THR A 29 -39.30 -28.11 -0.23
C THR A 29 -38.36 -26.94 -0.53
N ALA A 30 -38.02 -26.16 0.50
CA ALA A 30 -36.87 -25.28 0.45
C ALA A 30 -35.60 -26.11 0.18
N ASN A 31 -35.14 -26.12 -1.07
CA ASN A 31 -33.98 -26.91 -1.53
C ASN A 31 -32.72 -26.49 -0.76
N THR A 32 -32.35 -27.26 0.27
CA THR A 32 -31.34 -26.87 1.27
C THR A 32 -29.96 -26.58 0.67
N HIS A 33 -29.60 -27.28 -0.40
CA HIS A 33 -28.34 -27.10 -1.15
C HIS A 33 -28.30 -25.87 -2.05
N ASN A 34 -29.45 -25.30 -2.45
CA ASN A 34 -29.45 -24.12 -3.32
C ASN A 34 -29.10 -22.86 -2.52
N MET A 35 -28.29 -21.99 -3.13
CA MET A 35 -28.08 -20.64 -2.63
C MET A 35 -29.34 -19.79 -2.83
N ASN A 36 -29.69 -19.01 -1.82
CA ASN A 36 -30.65 -17.91 -1.94
C ASN A 36 -30.06 -16.80 -2.84
N ILE A 37 -30.90 -15.91 -3.37
CA ILE A 37 -30.49 -14.82 -4.28
C ILE A 37 -29.43 -13.92 -3.62
N ASN A 38 -29.60 -13.60 -2.33
CA ASN A 38 -28.64 -12.80 -1.57
C ASN A 38 -27.30 -13.52 -1.36
N GLU A 39 -27.34 -14.78 -0.93
CA GLU A 39 -26.15 -15.63 -0.73
C GLU A 39 -25.36 -15.76 -2.04
N LYS A 40 -26.05 -16.05 -3.14
CA LYS A 40 -25.45 -16.12 -4.47
C LYS A 40 -24.84 -14.77 -4.87
N ALA A 41 -25.51 -13.64 -4.64
CA ALA A 41 -24.95 -12.32 -4.97
C ALA A 41 -23.67 -12.03 -4.16
N ILE A 42 -23.56 -12.52 -2.92
CA ILE A 42 -22.36 -12.42 -2.09
C ILE A 42 -21.24 -13.31 -2.64
N PHE A 43 -21.51 -14.59 -2.93
CA PHE A 43 -20.51 -15.48 -3.52
C PHE A 43 -20.08 -15.04 -4.93
N ASP A 44 -20.99 -14.58 -5.78
CA ASP A 44 -20.66 -14.03 -7.10
C ASP A 44 -19.78 -12.77 -6.96
N HIS A 45 -20.04 -11.88 -6.00
CA HIS A 45 -19.17 -10.72 -5.74
C HIS A 45 -17.76 -11.11 -5.23
N LEU A 46 -17.62 -12.22 -4.52
CA LEU A 46 -16.33 -12.72 -3.99
C LEU A 46 -15.55 -13.56 -5.00
N LEU A 47 -16.23 -14.38 -5.79
CA LEU A 47 -15.65 -15.38 -6.70
C LEU A 47 -15.57 -14.90 -8.16
N LEU A 48 -16.50 -14.03 -8.59
CA LEU A 48 -16.66 -13.55 -9.97
C LEU A 48 -16.53 -12.00 -10.05
N PRO A 49 -15.36 -11.43 -9.68
CA PRO A 49 -15.19 -9.97 -9.54
C PRO A 49 -15.42 -9.17 -10.83
N ASP A 50 -16.02 -7.99 -10.65
CA ASP A 50 -16.56 -7.10 -11.70
C ASP A 50 -15.52 -6.61 -12.74
N ASP A 51 -14.24 -6.59 -12.38
CA ASP A 51 -13.15 -6.21 -13.27
C ASP A 51 -12.76 -7.31 -14.27
N SER A 52 -13.18 -8.56 -14.03
CA SER A 52 -12.72 -9.76 -14.75
C SER A 52 -13.83 -10.67 -15.25
N TYR A 53 -15.04 -10.55 -14.70
CA TYR A 53 -16.25 -11.24 -15.16
C TYR A 53 -17.35 -10.22 -15.52
N ASN A 54 -18.25 -10.58 -16.44
CA ASN A 54 -19.46 -9.79 -16.67
C ASN A 54 -20.62 -10.22 -15.75
N SER A 55 -21.73 -9.50 -15.85
CA SER A 55 -23.00 -9.81 -15.19
C SER A 55 -23.66 -11.13 -15.62
N GLU A 56 -23.09 -11.85 -16.59
CA GLU A 56 -23.52 -13.20 -17.03
C GLU A 56 -22.65 -14.29 -16.36
N GLY A 57 -21.66 -13.93 -15.54
CA GLY A 57 -20.67 -14.83 -14.95
C GLY A 57 -19.58 -15.31 -15.93
N GLN A 58 -19.52 -14.75 -17.14
CA GLN A 58 -18.52 -15.12 -18.15
C GLN A 58 -17.20 -14.39 -17.91
N TYR A 59 -16.08 -15.12 -17.92
CA TYR A 59 -14.74 -14.53 -17.81
C TYR A 59 -14.37 -13.72 -19.06
N TRP A 60 -13.69 -12.58 -18.88
CA TRP A 60 -13.36 -11.67 -19.99
C TRP A 60 -12.61 -12.34 -21.14
N ALA A 61 -11.82 -13.39 -20.86
CA ALA A 61 -11.04 -14.09 -21.86
C ALA A 61 -11.80 -15.20 -22.61
N ASP A 62 -13.03 -15.53 -22.22
CA ASP A 62 -13.98 -16.37 -22.97
C ASP A 62 -14.90 -15.54 -23.88
N MET A 63 -15.14 -14.27 -23.54
CA MET A 63 -16.03 -13.39 -24.30
C MET A 63 -15.61 -13.25 -25.77
N ASN A 64 -16.58 -13.27 -26.70
CA ASN A 64 -16.33 -12.98 -28.11
C ASN A 64 -15.63 -11.61 -28.27
N ILE A 65 -14.76 -11.49 -29.28
CA ILE A 65 -13.79 -10.40 -29.50
C ILE A 65 -14.41 -8.99 -29.31
N PHE A 66 -15.61 -8.74 -29.85
CA PHE A 66 -16.31 -7.46 -29.67
C PHE A 66 -16.88 -7.25 -28.25
N LYS A 67 -17.49 -8.28 -27.62
CA LYS A 67 -17.90 -8.23 -26.19
C LYS A 67 -16.68 -7.95 -25.30
N ARG A 68 -15.56 -8.64 -25.57
CA ARG A 68 -14.29 -8.53 -24.85
C ARG A 68 -13.70 -7.13 -24.92
N MET A 69 -13.50 -6.57 -26.11
CA MET A 69 -12.99 -5.20 -26.26
C MET A 69 -13.90 -4.16 -25.61
N LYS A 70 -15.23 -4.31 -25.72
CA LYS A 70 -16.17 -3.41 -25.05
C LYS A 70 -16.07 -3.50 -23.52
N PHE A 71 -15.93 -4.71 -22.97
CA PHE A 71 -15.78 -4.94 -21.54
C PHE A 71 -14.45 -4.38 -21.01
N THR A 72 -13.31 -4.75 -21.59
CA THR A 72 -11.99 -4.28 -21.14
C THR A 72 -11.87 -2.77 -21.22
N ASN A 73 -12.31 -2.17 -22.34
CA ASN A 73 -12.22 -0.73 -22.51
C ASN A 73 -13.15 0.03 -21.55
N ALA A 74 -14.30 -0.56 -21.15
CA ALA A 74 -15.17 0.03 -20.14
C ALA A 74 -14.56 -0.04 -18.73
N VAL A 75 -13.96 -1.18 -18.35
CA VAL A 75 -13.25 -1.35 -17.07
C VAL A 75 -12.06 -0.38 -16.98
N ASP A 76 -11.19 -0.38 -17.99
CA ASP A 76 -9.99 0.46 -18.04
C ASP A 76 -10.34 1.95 -18.04
N SER A 77 -11.36 2.38 -18.80
CA SER A 77 -11.81 3.79 -18.84
C SER A 77 -12.44 4.24 -17.53
N ALA A 78 -13.21 3.37 -16.85
CA ALA A 78 -13.82 3.68 -15.57
C ALA A 78 -12.76 3.86 -14.47
N GLU A 79 -11.74 3.00 -14.46
CA GLU A 79 -10.62 3.08 -13.51
C GLU A 79 -9.73 4.31 -13.80
N ALA A 80 -9.37 4.56 -15.06
CA ALA A 80 -8.61 5.75 -15.45
C ALA A 80 -9.34 7.08 -15.11
N LEU A 81 -10.67 7.14 -15.27
CA LEU A 81 -11.46 8.32 -14.89
C LEU A 81 -11.53 8.48 -13.36
N LYS A 82 -11.62 7.38 -12.61
CA LYS A 82 -11.56 7.36 -11.13
C LYS A 82 -10.20 7.82 -10.62
N GLU A 83 -9.11 7.41 -11.26
CA GLU A 83 -7.75 7.89 -10.96
C GLU A 83 -7.55 9.36 -11.29
N LEU A 84 -7.95 9.81 -12.49
CA LEU A 84 -7.85 11.21 -12.90
C LEU A 84 -8.63 12.12 -11.94
N LYS A 85 -9.82 11.68 -11.50
CA LYS A 85 -10.62 12.35 -10.46
C LYS A 85 -9.94 12.34 -9.09
N SER A 86 -9.25 11.26 -8.72
CA SER A 86 -8.45 11.15 -7.49
C SER A 86 -7.28 12.13 -7.51
N ILE A 87 -6.47 12.14 -8.58
CA ILE A 87 -5.34 13.05 -8.80
C ILE A 87 -5.81 14.51 -8.83
N GLY A 88 -6.90 14.80 -9.53
CA GLY A 88 -7.54 16.13 -9.51
C GLY A 88 -8.04 16.55 -8.13
N SER A 89 -8.47 15.61 -7.28
CA SER A 89 -8.84 15.90 -5.89
C SER A 89 -7.62 16.12 -4.98
N MET A 90 -6.49 15.45 -5.27
CA MET A 90 -5.22 15.69 -4.60
C MET A 90 -4.69 17.09 -4.92
N PHE A 91 -4.56 17.46 -6.21
CA PHE A 91 -4.18 18.81 -6.63
C PHE A 91 -5.06 19.91 -6.01
N LYS A 92 -6.39 19.70 -5.93
CA LYS A 92 -7.34 20.65 -5.31
C LYS A 92 -7.18 20.80 -3.79
N LYS A 93 -6.56 19.83 -3.12
CA LYS A 93 -6.34 19.84 -1.67
C LYS A 93 -4.95 20.37 -1.30
N ASP A 94 -3.94 19.99 -2.08
CA ASP A 94 -2.54 20.38 -1.94
C ASP A 94 -1.82 20.10 -3.27
N PRO A 95 -1.28 21.10 -3.99
CA PRO A 95 -0.63 20.90 -5.28
C PRO A 95 0.65 20.05 -5.22
N LEU A 96 1.26 19.89 -4.04
CA LEU A 96 2.42 19.02 -3.83
C LEU A 96 2.02 17.57 -3.49
N SER A 97 0.76 17.32 -3.11
CA SER A 97 0.32 15.99 -2.70
C SER A 97 0.40 14.90 -3.79
N PRO A 98 0.22 15.17 -5.11
CA PRO A 98 0.47 14.18 -6.16
C PRO A 98 1.95 13.79 -6.28
N PHE A 99 2.88 14.73 -6.10
CA PHE A 99 4.32 14.43 -6.03
C PHE A 99 4.65 13.61 -4.78
N GLY A 100 4.01 13.91 -3.64
CA GLY A 100 4.10 13.10 -2.43
C GLY A 100 3.54 11.66 -2.59
N TYR A 101 2.49 11.48 -3.38
CA TYR A 101 1.94 10.17 -3.76
C TYR A 101 2.93 9.40 -4.67
N TYR A 102 3.43 10.05 -5.73
CA TYR A 102 4.43 9.48 -6.64
C TYR A 102 5.70 9.04 -5.89
N ALA A 103 6.22 9.90 -5.02
CA ALA A 103 7.39 9.61 -4.20
C ALA A 103 7.17 8.37 -3.30
N ARG A 104 6.01 8.24 -2.65
CA ARG A 104 5.73 7.13 -1.74
C ARG A 104 5.47 5.80 -2.45
N ASN A 105 4.82 5.83 -3.60
CA ASN A 105 4.28 4.62 -4.25
C ASN A 105 5.12 4.13 -5.43
N MET A 106 6.02 4.96 -5.97
CA MET A 106 6.89 4.61 -7.11
C MET A 106 8.37 4.81 -6.76
N VAL A 107 8.76 5.98 -6.23
CA VAL A 107 10.17 6.30 -5.96
C VAL A 107 10.74 5.53 -4.77
N ILE A 108 10.05 5.49 -3.63
CA ILE A 108 10.54 4.77 -2.44
C ILE A 108 10.65 3.24 -2.69
N PRO A 109 9.66 2.56 -3.30
CA PRO A 109 9.79 1.15 -3.67
C PRO A 109 10.92 0.88 -4.68
N GLY A 110 11.10 1.76 -5.67
CA GLY A 110 12.18 1.66 -6.67
C GLY A 110 13.51 2.28 -6.26
N ALA A 111 13.70 2.68 -4.99
CA ALA A 111 14.86 3.49 -4.58
C ALA A 111 16.21 2.76 -4.74
N GLY A 112 16.24 1.43 -4.62
CA GLY A 112 17.43 0.63 -4.93
C GLY A 112 17.79 0.69 -6.41
N LEU A 113 16.82 0.42 -7.29
CA LEU A 113 16.96 0.52 -8.74
C LEU A 113 17.28 1.95 -9.23
N LEU A 114 16.90 3.00 -8.49
CA LEU A 114 17.33 4.38 -8.74
C LEU A 114 18.84 4.54 -8.53
N LEU A 115 19.34 4.05 -7.40
CA LEU A 115 20.74 4.19 -7.00
C LEU A 115 21.64 3.28 -7.85
N GLU A 116 21.18 2.07 -8.19
CA GLU A 116 21.79 1.23 -9.24
C GLU A 116 21.82 1.97 -10.58
N GLY A 117 20.67 2.44 -11.07
CA GLY A 117 20.54 3.09 -12.38
C GLY A 117 21.42 4.33 -12.50
N TYR A 118 21.76 4.98 -11.37
CA TYR A 118 22.78 6.01 -11.33
C TYR A 118 24.20 5.44 -11.54
N VAL A 119 24.59 4.44 -10.73
CA VAL A 119 25.98 3.98 -10.63
C VAL A 119 26.39 3.10 -11.83
N LEU A 120 25.56 2.15 -12.23
CA LEU A 120 25.82 1.24 -13.36
C LEU A 120 26.01 2.02 -14.67
N PHE A 121 25.25 3.10 -14.87
CA PHE A 121 25.37 3.97 -16.04
C PHE A 121 26.48 5.01 -15.88
N SER A 122 26.92 5.33 -14.65
CA SER A 122 28.09 6.20 -14.41
C SER A 122 29.34 5.68 -15.10
N ILE A 123 29.56 4.37 -15.09
CA ILE A 123 30.83 3.75 -15.53
C ILE A 123 31.03 3.95 -17.03
N GLY A 124 30.00 3.67 -17.84
CA GLY A 124 30.01 3.96 -19.28
C GLY A 124 30.13 5.46 -19.57
N ASN A 125 29.44 6.31 -18.80
CA ASN A 125 29.50 7.77 -18.97
C ASN A 125 30.86 8.39 -18.56
N LEU A 126 31.56 7.81 -17.59
CA LEU A 126 32.88 8.23 -17.11
C LEU A 126 34.03 7.75 -18.00
N LYS A 127 33.88 6.64 -18.72
CA LYS A 127 34.92 6.05 -19.57
C LYS A 127 35.52 7.07 -20.59
N PRO A 128 34.75 7.92 -21.30
CA PRO A 128 35.29 9.01 -22.10
C PRO A 128 36.13 10.03 -21.31
N LEU A 129 35.74 10.35 -20.07
CA LEU A 129 36.49 11.26 -19.19
C LEU A 129 37.80 10.63 -18.71
N PHE A 130 37.85 9.31 -18.49
CA PHE A 130 39.09 8.60 -18.20
C PHE A 130 40.03 8.53 -19.42
N VAL A 131 39.51 8.28 -20.62
CA VAL A 131 40.29 8.33 -21.89
C VAL A 131 40.94 9.70 -22.09
N ALA A 132 40.23 10.80 -21.80
CA ALA A 132 40.74 12.15 -22.01
C ALA A 132 41.58 12.69 -20.84
N GLY A 133 41.28 12.32 -19.59
CA GLY A 133 41.98 12.77 -18.38
C GLY A 133 43.18 11.91 -17.97
N PHE A 134 43.25 10.65 -18.43
CA PHE A 134 44.35 9.72 -18.16
C PHE A 134 44.88 9.05 -19.46
N PRO A 135 45.30 9.82 -20.48
CA PRO A 135 45.61 9.28 -21.81
C PRO A 135 46.73 8.23 -21.82
N ASN A 136 47.72 8.31 -20.93
CA ASN A 136 48.81 7.31 -20.83
C ASN A 136 48.35 5.93 -20.33
N CYS A 137 47.12 5.86 -19.79
CA CYS A 137 46.50 4.66 -19.22
C CYS A 137 45.33 4.18 -20.10
N TRP A 138 44.44 5.08 -20.53
CA TRP A 138 43.20 4.77 -21.27
C TRP A 138 43.20 5.22 -22.76
N GLY A 139 44.31 5.77 -23.26
CA GLY A 139 44.40 6.33 -24.61
C GLY A 139 44.45 5.27 -25.72
N LYS A 140 43.93 5.64 -26.91
CA LYS A 140 43.90 4.75 -28.09
C LYS A 140 45.30 4.48 -28.69
N ALA A 141 46.25 5.39 -28.51
CA ALA A 141 47.62 5.26 -28.99
C ALA A 141 48.54 4.81 -27.85
N ASN A 142 48.82 3.51 -27.78
CA ASN A 142 49.74 2.86 -26.84
C ASN A 142 49.58 3.26 -25.36
N PRO A 143 48.64 2.65 -24.61
CA PRO A 143 48.63 2.76 -23.15
C PRO A 143 49.88 2.09 -22.58
N GLN A 144 50.91 2.89 -22.27
CA GLN A 144 52.21 2.40 -21.79
C GLN A 144 52.21 2.00 -20.31
N ILE A 145 51.22 2.45 -19.53
CA ILE A 145 51.23 2.34 -18.06
C ILE A 145 50.21 1.31 -17.53
N CYS A 146 49.11 1.07 -18.25
CA CYS A 146 47.98 0.27 -17.78
C CYS A 146 47.70 -0.92 -18.69
N ASP A 147 47.49 -2.10 -18.11
CA ASP A 147 47.17 -3.31 -18.85
C ASP A 147 45.79 -3.19 -19.53
N LYS A 148 45.69 -3.65 -20.77
CA LYS A 148 44.42 -3.73 -21.50
C LYS A 148 43.48 -4.78 -20.90
N GLN A 149 44.02 -5.85 -20.31
CA GLN A 149 43.22 -6.85 -19.60
C GLN A 149 42.52 -6.22 -18.39
N TRP A 150 43.23 -5.42 -17.59
CA TRP A 150 42.65 -4.73 -16.43
C TRP A 150 41.68 -3.61 -16.83
N GLN A 151 41.92 -2.89 -17.93
CA GLN A 151 40.96 -1.94 -18.49
C GLN A 151 39.66 -2.62 -18.93
N ASN A 152 39.75 -3.77 -19.61
CA ASN A 152 38.56 -4.55 -20.00
C ASN A 152 37.87 -5.18 -18.78
N ALA A 153 38.65 -5.57 -17.75
CA ALA A 153 38.10 -6.12 -16.51
C ALA A 153 37.23 -5.12 -15.73
N VAL A 154 37.39 -3.80 -15.94
CA VAL A 154 36.46 -2.78 -15.42
C VAL A 154 35.04 -3.01 -15.95
N ASP A 155 34.88 -3.30 -17.25
CA ASP A 155 33.57 -3.57 -17.85
C ASP A 155 33.04 -4.96 -17.48
N TYR A 156 33.92 -5.96 -17.33
CA TYR A 156 33.52 -7.36 -17.12
C TYR A 156 33.23 -7.69 -15.65
N LEU A 157 34.04 -7.21 -14.70
CA LEU A 157 33.93 -7.59 -13.28
C LEU A 157 32.67 -7.02 -12.61
N GLU A 158 32.17 -5.86 -13.05
CA GLU A 158 30.84 -5.39 -12.61
C GLU A 158 29.77 -6.42 -12.98
N ILE A 159 29.68 -6.81 -14.25
CA ILE A 159 28.64 -7.73 -14.76
C ILE A 159 28.74 -9.10 -14.07
N VAL A 160 29.95 -9.63 -13.88
CA VAL A 160 30.16 -10.88 -13.13
C VAL A 160 29.75 -10.74 -11.66
N GLY A 161 30.01 -9.60 -11.03
CA GLY A 161 29.50 -9.29 -9.69
C GLY A 161 27.97 -9.31 -9.63
N ILE A 162 27.30 -8.66 -10.59
CA ILE A 162 25.83 -8.64 -10.70
C ILE A 162 25.27 -10.05 -10.87
N MET A 163 25.88 -10.88 -11.74
CA MET A 163 25.49 -12.28 -11.94
C MET A 163 25.60 -13.11 -10.65
N VAL A 164 26.66 -12.91 -9.86
CA VAL A 164 26.84 -13.56 -8.55
C VAL A 164 25.77 -13.07 -7.55
N GLY A 165 25.52 -11.76 -7.49
CA GLY A 165 24.51 -11.17 -6.62
C GLY A 165 23.08 -11.69 -6.90
N GLN A 166 22.70 -11.76 -8.18
CA GLN A 166 21.38 -12.24 -8.62
C GLN A 166 21.09 -13.67 -8.18
N VAL A 167 22.09 -14.56 -8.21
CA VAL A 167 21.94 -15.94 -7.75
C VAL A 167 21.95 -16.01 -6.22
N LEU A 168 22.93 -15.40 -5.55
CA LEU A 168 23.08 -15.49 -4.09
C LEU A 168 21.88 -14.87 -3.35
N VAL A 169 21.49 -13.63 -3.69
CA VAL A 169 20.40 -12.93 -3.03
C VAL A 169 19.03 -13.50 -3.44
N GLY A 170 18.90 -14.05 -4.64
CA GLY A 170 17.71 -14.83 -5.03
C GLY A 170 17.47 -16.02 -4.09
N ILE A 171 18.51 -16.82 -3.84
CA ILE A 171 18.45 -17.97 -2.91
C ILE A 171 18.22 -17.50 -1.46
N ILE A 172 18.94 -16.48 -1.00
CA ILE A 172 18.80 -15.95 0.37
C ILE A 172 17.41 -15.35 0.59
N GLY A 173 16.83 -14.69 -0.41
CA GLY A 173 15.49 -14.10 -0.36
C GLY A 173 14.35 -15.12 -0.32
N ASP A 174 14.54 -16.34 -0.84
CA ASP A 174 13.63 -17.48 -0.62
C ASP A 174 13.95 -18.21 0.69
N MET A 175 15.22 -18.32 1.10
CA MET A 175 15.65 -19.05 2.31
C MET A 175 15.32 -18.30 3.60
N LEU A 176 15.86 -17.08 3.77
CA LEU A 176 15.71 -16.24 4.97
C LEU A 176 14.60 -15.18 4.84
N GLY A 177 14.13 -14.92 3.62
CA GLY A 177 13.00 -14.05 3.32
C GLY A 177 13.36 -12.69 2.73
N ARG A 178 12.37 -12.07 2.06
CA ARG A 178 12.54 -10.87 1.23
C ARG A 178 13.22 -9.72 1.97
N ARG A 179 12.84 -9.50 3.24
CA ARG A 179 13.41 -8.43 4.08
C ARG A 179 14.92 -8.58 4.29
N TRP A 180 15.44 -9.82 4.41
CA TRP A 180 16.87 -10.04 4.62
C TRP A 180 17.69 -9.85 3.34
N GLY A 181 17.18 -10.32 2.19
CA GLY A 181 17.80 -10.02 0.89
C GLY A 181 17.90 -8.52 0.63
N LEU A 182 16.80 -7.80 0.86
CA LEU A 182 16.68 -6.34 0.79
C LEU A 182 17.59 -5.56 1.77
N ILE A 183 18.11 -6.18 2.83
CA ILE A 183 19.08 -5.52 3.74
C ILE A 183 20.51 -5.85 3.30
N GLN A 184 20.75 -7.08 2.84
CA GLN A 184 22.03 -7.54 2.34
C GLN A 184 22.47 -6.77 1.09
N ASP A 185 21.61 -6.64 0.08
CA ASP A 185 21.91 -6.02 -1.21
C ASP A 185 22.37 -4.55 -1.06
N ALA A 186 21.58 -3.74 -0.34
CA ALA A 186 21.89 -2.35 -0.03
C ALA A 186 23.16 -2.21 0.83
N THR A 187 23.42 -3.14 1.75
CA THR A 187 24.64 -3.11 2.59
C THR A 187 25.88 -3.39 1.74
N ILE A 188 25.84 -4.38 0.84
CA ILE A 188 26.93 -4.70 -0.07
C ILE A 188 27.15 -3.56 -1.08
N MET A 189 26.07 -2.98 -1.64
CA MET A 189 26.16 -1.78 -2.48
C MET A 189 26.82 -0.60 -1.76
N PHE A 190 26.48 -0.34 -0.50
CA PHE A 190 27.09 0.75 0.27
C PHE A 190 28.58 0.54 0.49
N ILE A 191 29.00 -0.69 0.84
CA ILE A 191 30.42 -1.06 0.98
C ILE A 191 31.15 -0.90 -0.37
N GLY A 192 30.58 -1.41 -1.46
CA GLY A 192 31.15 -1.26 -2.81
C GLY A 192 31.29 0.20 -3.24
N LEU A 193 30.33 1.07 -2.88
CA LEU A 193 30.42 2.51 -3.12
C LEU A 193 31.53 3.18 -2.29
N ILE A 194 31.70 2.82 -1.02
CA ILE A 194 32.85 3.28 -0.22
C ILE A 194 34.16 2.86 -0.90
N MET A 195 34.26 1.62 -1.39
CA MET A 195 35.44 1.13 -2.10
C MET A 195 35.69 1.92 -3.40
N LEU A 196 34.66 2.25 -4.19
CA LEU A 196 34.77 3.07 -5.40
C LEU A 196 35.25 4.50 -5.10
N ILE A 197 34.74 5.12 -4.04
CA ILE A 197 35.15 6.46 -3.59
C ILE A 197 36.59 6.44 -3.06
N ALA A 198 36.97 5.40 -2.32
CA ALA A 198 38.29 5.22 -1.73
C ALA A 198 39.35 4.67 -2.70
N ALA A 199 38.96 4.18 -3.88
CA ALA A 199 39.84 3.49 -4.83
C ALA A 199 41.13 4.28 -5.10
N TRP A 200 42.27 3.70 -4.74
CA TRP A 200 43.59 4.31 -4.85
C TRP A 200 44.63 3.24 -5.18
N GLY A 201 45.74 3.64 -5.80
CA GLY A 201 46.86 2.76 -6.07
C GLY A 201 48.16 3.57 -6.21
N VAL A 202 49.29 2.95 -5.86
CA VAL A 202 50.62 3.58 -5.96
C VAL A 202 51.03 3.81 -7.43
N THR A 203 50.45 3.05 -8.36
CA THR A 203 50.55 3.24 -9.81
C THR A 203 49.16 3.39 -10.43
N GLN A 204 49.07 3.98 -11.63
CA GLN A 204 47.79 4.08 -12.35
C GLN A 204 47.17 2.71 -12.65
N ASN A 205 47.99 1.69 -12.97
CA ASN A 205 47.51 0.32 -13.13
C ASN A 205 46.94 -0.25 -11.82
N GLY A 206 47.61 0.01 -10.68
CA GLY A 206 47.10 -0.35 -9.36
C GLY A 206 45.75 0.32 -9.03
N TRP A 207 45.57 1.59 -9.43
CA TRP A 207 44.28 2.27 -9.29
C TRP A 207 43.18 1.61 -10.14
N VAL A 208 43.47 1.20 -11.39
CA VAL A 208 42.51 0.45 -12.23
C VAL A 208 42.14 -0.90 -11.60
N ILE A 209 43.11 -1.63 -11.04
CA ILE A 209 42.87 -2.90 -10.32
C ILE A 209 41.94 -2.68 -9.12
N CYS A 210 42.22 -1.70 -8.28
CA CYS A 210 41.38 -1.36 -7.12
C CYS A 210 39.95 -0.93 -7.56
N TYR A 211 39.84 -0.15 -8.63
CA TYR A 211 38.56 0.29 -9.19
C TYR A 211 37.74 -0.90 -9.71
N ALA A 212 38.34 -1.82 -10.49
CA ALA A 212 37.67 -2.99 -11.03
C ALA A 212 37.20 -3.98 -9.94
N TRP A 213 37.98 -4.19 -8.87
CA TRP A 213 37.51 -4.96 -7.71
C TRP A 213 36.40 -4.26 -6.93
N SER A 214 36.45 -2.93 -6.80
CA SER A 214 35.37 -2.15 -6.17
C SER A 214 34.05 -2.30 -6.95
N LEU A 215 34.12 -2.35 -8.29
CA LEU A 215 32.96 -2.64 -9.15
C LEU A 215 32.43 -4.07 -8.99
N PHE A 216 33.30 -5.07 -8.81
CA PHE A 216 32.86 -6.45 -8.52
C PHE A 216 32.02 -6.51 -7.22
N PHE A 217 32.54 -5.94 -6.12
CA PHE A 217 31.83 -5.93 -4.84
C PHE A 217 30.55 -5.09 -4.90
N TYR A 218 30.56 -3.94 -5.57
CA TYR A 218 29.34 -3.16 -5.82
C TYR A 218 28.30 -3.97 -6.62
N GLY A 219 28.74 -4.66 -7.67
CA GLY A 219 27.92 -5.50 -8.53
C GLY A 219 27.19 -6.62 -7.77
N ILE A 220 27.85 -7.26 -6.79
CA ILE A 220 27.19 -8.28 -5.94
C ILE A 220 25.99 -7.69 -5.19
N GLY A 221 26.08 -6.44 -4.74
CA GLY A 221 24.96 -5.73 -4.12
C GLY A 221 23.86 -5.45 -5.14
N VAL A 222 24.20 -4.84 -6.27
CA VAL A 222 23.27 -4.55 -7.39
C VAL A 222 22.50 -5.79 -7.83
N GLY A 223 23.16 -6.95 -7.89
CA GLY A 223 22.51 -8.18 -8.33
C GLY A 223 21.31 -8.59 -7.47
N GLY A 224 21.29 -8.23 -6.19
CA GLY A 224 20.16 -8.54 -5.31
C GLY A 224 18.90 -7.70 -5.57
N GLU A 225 19.08 -6.45 -6.03
CA GLU A 225 17.97 -5.51 -6.24
C GLU A 225 16.93 -6.03 -7.24
N TYR A 226 17.37 -6.77 -8.27
CA TYR A 226 16.50 -7.31 -9.31
C TYR A 226 15.43 -8.28 -8.74
N PRO A 227 15.79 -9.46 -8.19
CA PRO A 227 14.80 -10.37 -7.61
C PRO A 227 14.12 -9.77 -6.38
N MET A 228 14.80 -8.97 -5.57
CA MET A 228 14.23 -8.45 -4.32
C MET A 228 13.20 -7.35 -4.55
N THR A 229 13.46 -6.37 -5.43
CA THR A 229 12.50 -5.30 -5.74
C THR A 229 11.30 -5.85 -6.52
N ALA A 230 11.52 -6.78 -7.47
CA ALA A 230 10.42 -7.39 -8.22
C ALA A 230 9.49 -8.24 -7.32
N THR A 231 10.05 -9.14 -6.50
CA THR A 231 9.24 -10.01 -5.62
C THR A 231 8.57 -9.23 -4.51
N SER A 232 9.27 -8.33 -3.82
CA SER A 232 8.67 -7.52 -2.76
C SER A 232 7.65 -6.50 -3.30
N GLY A 233 7.83 -5.97 -4.52
CA GLY A 233 6.86 -5.11 -5.18
C GLY A 233 5.53 -5.82 -5.48
N MET A 234 5.57 -7.10 -5.85
CA MET A 234 4.35 -7.93 -6.01
C MET A 234 3.77 -8.39 -4.67
N GLU A 235 4.61 -8.90 -3.78
CA GLU A 235 4.16 -9.57 -2.54
C GLU A 235 3.66 -8.59 -1.47
N ASN A 236 4.15 -7.33 -1.47
CA ASN A 236 3.55 -6.26 -0.66
C ASN A 236 2.32 -5.61 -1.32
N ALA A 237 2.08 -5.82 -2.62
CA ALA A 237 0.87 -5.31 -3.27
C ALA A 237 -0.36 -6.10 -2.79
N VAL A 238 -0.29 -7.43 -2.87
CA VAL A 238 -1.38 -8.33 -2.46
C VAL A 238 -1.70 -8.11 -0.97
N GLY A 239 -2.82 -7.43 -0.71
CA GLY A 239 -3.33 -7.19 0.64
C GLY A 239 -3.50 -8.49 1.43
N SER A 240 -3.27 -8.43 2.75
CA SER A 240 -3.23 -9.63 3.61
C SER A 240 -4.59 -10.23 3.96
N GLY A 241 -5.69 -9.73 3.40
CA GLY A 241 -7.01 -10.34 3.53
C GLY A 241 -7.15 -11.60 2.66
N LYS A 242 -8.22 -12.37 2.87
CA LYS A 242 -8.46 -13.66 2.20
C LYS A 242 -8.65 -13.50 0.69
N VAL A 243 -9.42 -12.50 0.26
CA VAL A 243 -9.70 -12.19 -1.17
C VAL A 243 -8.58 -11.34 -1.80
N SER A 244 -8.39 -11.37 -3.13
CA SER A 244 -7.51 -10.42 -3.84
C SER A 244 -8.25 -9.09 -4.10
N THR A 245 -7.57 -7.94 -4.02
CA THR A 245 -8.24 -6.64 -4.23
C THR A 245 -8.34 -6.28 -5.72
N ARG A 246 -9.30 -5.41 -6.08
CA ARG A 246 -9.42 -4.88 -7.45
C ARG A 246 -8.18 -4.08 -7.88
N ASP A 247 -7.56 -3.36 -6.94
CA ASP A 247 -6.32 -2.59 -7.16
C ASP A 247 -5.14 -3.54 -7.49
N ASP A 248 -5.10 -4.73 -6.88
CA ASP A 248 -4.07 -5.74 -7.13
C ASP A 248 -4.29 -6.52 -8.43
N ARG A 249 -5.55 -6.73 -8.86
CA ARG A 249 -5.84 -7.31 -10.17
C ARG A 249 -5.59 -6.36 -11.34
N LEU A 250 -5.81 -5.06 -11.16
CA LEU A 250 -5.72 -4.06 -12.22
C LEU A 250 -4.39 -3.28 -12.27
N HIS A 251 -3.62 -3.22 -11.18
CA HIS A 251 -2.45 -2.34 -11.10
C HIS A 251 -1.16 -2.99 -10.56
N ARG A 252 -1.16 -4.31 -10.31
CA ARG A 252 0.06 -5.02 -9.87
C ARG A 252 1.21 -4.84 -10.86
N GLY A 253 0.95 -4.87 -12.17
CA GLY A 253 1.99 -4.68 -13.17
C GLY A 253 2.60 -3.30 -13.08
N ARG A 254 1.75 -2.27 -13.08
CA ARG A 254 2.13 -0.87 -12.89
C ARG A 254 2.89 -0.61 -11.59
N LYS A 255 2.52 -1.26 -10.47
CA LYS A 255 3.26 -1.18 -9.19
C LYS A 255 4.71 -1.66 -9.36
N VAL A 256 4.94 -2.77 -10.05
CA VAL A 256 6.28 -3.34 -10.28
C VAL A 256 7.07 -2.55 -11.32
N THR A 257 6.48 -2.21 -12.48
CA THR A 257 7.17 -1.46 -13.54
C THR A 257 7.49 -0.02 -13.15
N SER A 258 6.70 0.60 -12.27
CA SER A 258 7.01 1.95 -11.76
C SER A 258 8.14 1.99 -10.73
N ALA A 259 8.39 0.88 -10.02
CA ALA A 259 9.64 0.69 -9.29
C ALA A 259 10.83 0.51 -10.25
N PHE A 260 10.67 -0.28 -11.32
CA PHE A 260 11.71 -0.48 -12.35
C PHE A 260 12.05 0.80 -13.14
N LEU A 261 11.04 1.63 -13.40
CA LEU A 261 11.14 2.96 -14.04
C LEU A 261 12.12 3.89 -13.30
N MET A 262 12.39 3.65 -12.00
CA MET A 262 13.42 4.40 -11.28
C MET A 262 14.83 4.18 -11.83
N GLN A 263 15.13 3.07 -12.50
CA GLN A 263 16.41 2.87 -13.19
C GLN A 263 16.65 3.95 -14.27
N GLY A 264 15.59 4.34 -14.99
CA GLY A 264 15.63 5.45 -15.96
C GLY A 264 15.86 6.81 -15.31
N TRP A 265 15.29 7.05 -14.12
CA TRP A 265 15.57 8.26 -13.35
C TRP A 265 16.99 8.27 -12.77
N GLY A 266 17.51 7.12 -12.34
CA GLY A 266 18.92 6.95 -11.96
C GLY A 266 19.86 7.35 -13.09
N GLN A 267 19.63 6.83 -14.30
CA GLN A 267 20.38 7.17 -15.51
C GLN A 267 20.29 8.67 -15.84
N PHE A 268 19.11 9.28 -15.68
CA PHE A 268 18.90 10.72 -15.90
C PHE A 268 19.68 11.57 -14.89
N PHE A 269 19.52 11.30 -13.59
CA PHE A 269 20.24 12.01 -12.54
C PHE A 269 21.75 11.84 -12.66
N ASN A 270 22.23 10.66 -13.07
CA ASN A 270 23.65 10.47 -13.37
C ASN A 270 24.13 11.39 -14.50
N GLN A 271 23.44 11.40 -15.63
CA GLN A 271 23.89 12.20 -16.76
C GLN A 271 23.87 13.71 -16.46
N VAL A 272 22.87 14.19 -15.71
CA VAL A 272 22.80 15.59 -15.24
C VAL A 272 23.90 15.90 -14.23
N ILE A 273 24.11 15.05 -13.22
CA ILE A 273 25.11 15.31 -12.16
C ILE A 273 26.53 15.24 -12.72
N LEU A 274 26.84 14.33 -13.65
CA LEU A 274 28.13 14.31 -14.33
C LEU A 274 28.41 15.60 -15.12
N ILE A 275 27.41 16.13 -15.84
CA ILE A 275 27.51 17.43 -16.55
C ILE A 275 27.80 18.56 -15.55
N LEU A 276 27.05 18.63 -14.44
CA LEU A 276 27.23 19.67 -13.42
C LEU A 276 28.60 19.57 -12.73
N LEU A 277 29.03 18.36 -12.34
CA LEU A 277 30.34 18.14 -11.71
C LEU A 277 31.50 18.45 -12.66
N LEU A 278 31.37 18.18 -13.97
CA LEU A 278 32.38 18.59 -14.95
C LEU A 278 32.45 20.11 -15.07
N LEU A 279 31.32 20.82 -15.15
CA LEU A 279 31.30 22.29 -15.21
C LEU A 279 31.88 22.92 -13.92
N ILE A 280 31.58 22.36 -12.75
CA ILE A 280 32.10 22.85 -11.46
C ILE A 280 33.62 22.69 -11.38
N PHE A 281 34.16 21.51 -11.71
CA PHE A 281 35.61 21.26 -11.58
C PHE A 281 36.44 21.74 -12.76
N HIS A 282 35.84 22.00 -13.92
CA HIS A 282 36.51 22.48 -15.15
C HIS A 282 36.24 23.97 -15.42
N SER A 283 36.10 24.78 -14.36
CA SER A 283 36.00 26.25 -14.43
C SER A 283 34.90 26.78 -15.36
N GLY A 284 33.76 26.09 -15.42
CA GLY A 284 32.62 26.44 -16.30
C GLY A 284 32.79 26.03 -17.77
N SER A 285 33.92 25.45 -18.17
CA SER A 285 34.13 24.93 -19.53
C SER A 285 33.58 23.52 -19.68
N GLY A 286 33.00 23.22 -20.84
CA GLY A 286 32.71 21.85 -21.28
C GLY A 286 33.80 21.21 -22.13
N ASN A 287 34.81 21.97 -22.56
CA ASN A 287 35.71 21.63 -23.68
C ASN A 287 37.11 21.17 -23.22
N PRO A 288 37.82 20.34 -24.01
CA PRO A 288 39.18 19.91 -23.70
C PRO A 288 40.19 21.08 -23.66
N PRO A 289 41.37 20.92 -23.02
CA PRO A 289 41.88 19.70 -22.39
C PRO A 289 41.31 19.44 -20.99
N TYR A 290 41.05 18.18 -20.65
CA TYR A 290 40.55 17.80 -19.33
C TYR A 290 41.72 17.34 -18.43
N ASN A 291 41.83 17.92 -17.23
CA ASN A 291 42.93 17.63 -16.32
C ASN A 291 42.64 16.37 -15.47
N ALA A 292 43.67 15.56 -15.20
CA ALA A 292 43.62 14.42 -14.29
C ALA A 292 42.97 14.73 -12.92
N LYS A 293 43.18 15.95 -12.39
CA LYS A 293 42.53 16.42 -11.15
C LYS A 293 41.00 16.54 -11.30
N VAL A 294 40.52 17.05 -12.43
CA VAL A 294 39.08 17.16 -12.74
C VAL A 294 38.48 15.76 -12.81
N ALA A 295 39.09 14.85 -13.57
CA ALA A 295 38.64 13.47 -13.68
C ALA A 295 38.53 12.77 -12.30
N GLN A 296 39.53 12.93 -11.43
CA GLN A 296 39.51 12.39 -10.06
C GLN A 296 38.35 12.95 -9.22
N TRP A 297 38.15 14.28 -9.17
CA TRP A 297 37.10 14.89 -8.36
C TRP A 297 35.69 14.60 -8.90
N THR A 298 35.48 14.73 -10.22
CA THR A 298 34.20 14.43 -10.88
C THR A 298 33.77 12.99 -10.64
N TYR A 299 34.66 12.00 -10.77
CA TYR A 299 34.27 10.60 -10.55
C TYR A 299 34.00 10.29 -9.07
N ARG A 300 34.88 10.72 -8.14
CA ARG A 300 34.73 10.39 -6.71
C ARG A 300 33.48 11.01 -6.10
N ILE A 301 33.17 12.27 -6.43
CA ILE A 301 31.95 12.93 -5.94
C ILE A 301 30.70 12.34 -6.62
N SER A 302 30.78 11.93 -7.88
CA SER A 302 29.69 11.22 -8.55
C SER A 302 29.30 9.93 -7.82
N PHE A 303 30.25 9.16 -7.27
CA PHE A 303 29.93 7.98 -6.45
C PHE A 303 29.60 8.29 -4.98
N ALA A 304 30.06 9.42 -4.44
CA ALA A 304 29.71 9.85 -3.07
C ALA A 304 28.22 10.17 -2.90
N ILE A 305 27.58 10.78 -3.91
CA ILE A 305 26.16 11.13 -3.90
C ILE A 305 25.24 9.89 -3.71
N PRO A 306 25.31 8.82 -4.54
CA PRO A 306 24.51 7.61 -4.33
C PRO A 306 24.93 6.83 -3.08
N ALA A 307 26.16 6.96 -2.57
CA ALA A 307 26.56 6.32 -1.31
C ALA A 307 25.73 6.83 -0.12
N VAL A 308 25.46 8.14 -0.05
CA VAL A 308 24.56 8.72 0.97
C VAL A 308 23.13 8.19 0.81
N GLY A 309 22.63 8.09 -0.43
CA GLY A 309 21.33 7.49 -0.73
C GLY A 309 21.24 6.01 -0.33
N THR A 310 22.31 5.24 -0.54
CA THR A 310 22.36 3.80 -0.22
C THR A 310 22.45 3.58 1.28
N LEU A 311 23.19 4.42 2.02
CA LEU A 311 23.18 4.41 3.50
C LEU A 311 21.78 4.68 4.07
N TRP A 312 21.06 5.65 3.51
CA TRP A 312 19.67 5.89 3.85
C TRP A 312 18.77 4.69 3.51
N LEU A 313 19.01 4.01 2.39
CA LEU A 313 18.26 2.83 1.97
C LEU A 313 18.47 1.64 2.93
N VAL A 314 19.72 1.40 3.38
CA VAL A 314 20.03 0.39 4.42
C VAL A 314 19.24 0.68 5.71
N TYR A 315 19.25 1.94 6.17
CA TYR A 315 18.43 2.35 7.33
C TYR A 315 16.93 2.13 7.09
N PHE A 316 16.41 2.57 5.94
CA PHE A 316 14.99 2.47 5.61
C PHE A 316 14.51 1.01 5.57
N ARG A 317 15.23 0.13 4.87
CA ARG A 317 14.89 -1.28 4.74
C ARG A 317 15.03 -2.03 6.07
N THR A 318 16.07 -1.72 6.85
CA THR A 318 16.26 -2.30 8.19
C THR A 318 15.10 -1.97 9.14
N TYR A 319 14.69 -0.70 9.22
CA TYR A 319 13.79 -0.22 10.29
C TYR A 319 12.33 0.06 9.86
N LYS A 320 12.03 0.20 8.56
CA LYS A 320 10.66 0.53 8.06
C LYS A 320 10.00 -0.63 7.31
N MET A 321 10.73 -1.41 6.51
CA MET A 321 10.15 -2.50 5.69
C MET A 321 10.00 -3.82 6.45
N LYS A 322 9.23 -3.81 7.56
CA LYS A 322 9.04 -5.02 8.39
C LYS A 322 8.26 -6.14 7.70
N ASN A 323 7.20 -5.80 6.95
CA ASN A 323 6.20 -6.78 6.48
C ASN A 323 6.58 -7.53 5.20
N ALA A 324 7.73 -7.23 4.58
CA ALA A 324 8.08 -7.67 3.22
C ALA A 324 8.17 -9.19 3.03
N SER A 325 8.28 -9.96 4.11
CA SER A 325 8.32 -11.43 4.08
C SER A 325 6.96 -12.12 4.30
N LYS A 326 5.89 -11.39 4.67
CA LYS A 326 4.63 -12.01 5.19
C LYS A 326 4.00 -13.03 4.23
N GLN A 327 3.97 -12.76 2.93
CA GLN A 327 3.41 -13.71 1.94
C GLN A 327 4.25 -15.00 1.83
N LEU A 328 5.58 -14.88 1.87
CA LEU A 328 6.48 -16.04 1.86
C LEU A 328 6.37 -16.86 3.16
N GLU A 329 6.22 -16.20 4.31
CA GLU A 329 6.03 -16.83 5.61
C GLU A 329 4.70 -17.62 5.66
N VAL A 330 3.61 -17.05 5.13
CA VAL A 330 2.32 -17.75 4.98
C VAL A 330 2.43 -18.94 4.03
N ALA A 331 3.08 -18.77 2.86
CA ALA A 331 3.29 -19.86 1.91
C ALA A 331 4.14 -21.00 2.51
N LYS A 332 5.18 -20.67 3.28
CA LYS A 332 6.02 -21.62 4.02
C LYS A 332 5.23 -22.35 5.12
N LYS A 333 4.37 -21.65 5.87
CA LYS A 333 3.47 -22.25 6.87
C LYS A 333 2.52 -23.27 6.21
N LYS A 334 1.87 -22.92 5.08
CA LYS A 334 1.03 -23.82 4.25
C LYS A 334 1.84 -24.85 3.42
N ALA A 335 3.16 -24.88 3.56
CA ALA A 335 4.06 -25.89 3.00
C ALA A 335 4.71 -26.79 4.07
N HIS A 336 4.62 -26.42 5.35
CA HIS A 336 5.42 -26.99 6.44
C HIS A 336 6.94 -26.97 6.17
N VAL A 337 7.44 -25.88 5.56
CA VAL A 337 8.86 -25.70 5.23
C VAL A 337 9.47 -24.57 6.05
N THR A 338 10.51 -24.89 6.84
CA THR A 338 11.22 -23.92 7.70
C THR A 338 12.45 -23.27 7.04
N GLY A 339 12.97 -23.87 5.95
CA GLY A 339 14.19 -23.44 5.26
C GLY A 339 13.97 -23.07 3.79
N TYR A 340 14.89 -23.50 2.92
CA TYR A 340 14.77 -23.38 1.46
C TYR A 340 13.97 -24.57 0.88
N ASP A 341 13.00 -24.31 0.01
CA ASP A 341 12.12 -25.37 -0.53
C ASP A 341 12.69 -26.05 -1.78
N VAL A 342 13.55 -27.04 -1.54
CA VAL A 342 14.13 -27.90 -2.59
C VAL A 342 13.07 -28.74 -3.32
N LYS A 343 11.94 -29.09 -2.67
CA LYS A 343 10.83 -29.81 -3.33
C LYS A 343 10.18 -28.89 -4.36
N SER A 344 9.88 -27.65 -3.98
CA SER A 344 9.35 -26.63 -4.89
C SER A 344 10.31 -26.35 -6.04
N LEU A 345 11.61 -26.18 -5.80
CA LEU A 345 12.60 -25.98 -6.87
C LEU A 345 12.59 -27.12 -7.90
N LYS A 346 12.59 -28.39 -7.45
CA LYS A 346 12.53 -29.56 -8.33
C LYS A 346 11.22 -29.63 -9.13
N LEU A 347 10.09 -29.28 -8.52
CA LEU A 347 8.80 -29.21 -9.19
C LEU A 347 8.73 -28.05 -10.20
N THR A 348 9.34 -26.90 -9.89
CA THR A 348 9.43 -25.75 -10.81
C THR A 348 10.26 -26.10 -12.04
N LEU A 349 11.41 -26.77 -11.88
CA LEU A 349 12.19 -27.26 -13.03
C LEU A 349 11.39 -28.23 -13.91
N LYS A 350 10.56 -29.10 -13.31
CA LYS A 350 9.68 -30.04 -14.04
C LYS A 350 8.54 -29.34 -14.81
N TYR A 351 7.77 -28.48 -14.14
CA TYR A 351 6.52 -27.92 -14.68
C TYR A 351 6.69 -26.56 -15.36
N PHE A 352 7.64 -25.74 -14.89
CA PHE A 352 7.89 -24.38 -15.38
C PHE A 352 9.18 -24.29 -16.22
N GLY A 353 9.89 -25.39 -16.48
CA GLY A 353 11.11 -25.43 -17.31
C GLY A 353 11.01 -24.67 -18.65
N PRO A 354 9.96 -24.87 -19.48
CA PRO A 354 9.77 -24.08 -20.70
C PRO A 354 9.55 -22.58 -20.43
N ARG A 355 8.96 -22.22 -19.29
CA ARG A 355 8.78 -20.81 -18.88
C ARG A 355 10.11 -20.20 -18.39
N ILE A 356 11.04 -20.99 -17.84
CA ILE A 356 12.42 -20.55 -17.56
C ILE A 356 13.15 -20.23 -18.87
N ILE A 357 13.01 -21.08 -19.90
CA ILE A 357 13.56 -20.79 -21.24
C ILE A 357 12.99 -19.48 -21.80
N ALA A 358 11.70 -19.21 -21.56
CA ALA A 358 11.07 -17.96 -21.97
C ALA A 358 11.61 -16.73 -21.21
N THR A 359 11.59 -16.72 -19.87
CA THR A 359 12.04 -15.59 -19.06
C THR A 359 13.54 -15.33 -19.27
N ALA A 360 14.38 -16.34 -19.05
CA ALA A 360 15.83 -16.24 -19.12
C ALA A 360 16.32 -15.98 -20.54
N GLY A 361 15.74 -16.67 -21.54
CA GLY A 361 16.11 -16.52 -22.95
C GLY A 361 15.69 -15.17 -23.52
N ALA A 362 14.47 -14.68 -23.23
CA ALA A 362 14.06 -13.34 -23.62
C ALA A 362 14.91 -12.26 -22.92
N TRP A 363 15.23 -12.41 -21.63
CA TRP A 363 16.09 -11.46 -20.93
C TRP A 363 17.52 -11.44 -21.48
N PHE A 364 18.10 -12.59 -21.80
CA PHE A 364 19.39 -12.67 -22.50
C PHE A 364 19.36 -11.92 -23.84
N CYS A 365 18.32 -12.13 -24.66
CA CYS A 365 18.14 -11.41 -25.92
C CYS A 365 17.99 -9.88 -25.72
N ASN A 366 17.24 -9.46 -24.71
CA ASN A 366 17.08 -8.06 -24.32
C ASN A 366 18.43 -7.43 -23.92
N ASP A 367 19.19 -8.06 -23.03
CA ASP A 367 20.42 -7.45 -22.51
C ASP A 367 21.57 -7.47 -23.55
N VAL A 368 21.64 -8.45 -24.47
CA VAL A 368 22.53 -8.39 -25.65
C VAL A 368 22.22 -7.14 -26.50
N PHE A 369 20.94 -6.88 -26.75
CA PHE A 369 20.48 -5.74 -27.54
C PHE A 369 20.66 -4.41 -26.81
N PHE A 370 20.24 -4.32 -25.55
CA PHE A 370 20.28 -3.09 -24.74
C PHE A 370 21.71 -2.58 -24.51
N TYR A 371 22.64 -3.47 -24.16
CA TYR A 371 24.05 -3.11 -24.04
C TYR A 371 24.71 -2.91 -25.43
N GLY A 372 24.18 -3.54 -26.49
CA GLY A 372 24.51 -3.20 -27.88
C GLY A 372 24.16 -1.75 -28.23
N ASN A 373 22.89 -1.36 -28.06
CA ASN A 373 22.38 0.00 -28.34
C ASN A 373 23.21 1.08 -27.62
N LYS A 374 23.55 0.87 -26.34
CA LYS A 374 24.47 1.73 -25.57
C LYS A 374 25.87 1.83 -26.17
N LEU A 375 26.41 0.76 -26.78
CA LEU A 375 27.74 0.81 -27.37
C LEU A 375 27.73 1.47 -28.76
N PHE A 376 26.65 1.30 -29.54
CA PHE A 376 26.46 2.02 -30.79
C PHE A 376 26.26 3.54 -30.60
N GLN A 377 25.80 3.99 -29.43
CA GLN A 377 25.61 5.41 -29.09
C GLN A 377 26.77 6.30 -29.52
N SER A 378 28.03 5.87 -29.32
CA SER A 378 29.20 6.66 -29.71
C SER A 378 29.33 6.82 -31.22
N ASP A 379 28.94 5.80 -32.00
CA ASP A 379 28.98 5.84 -33.46
C ASP A 379 27.80 6.65 -34.04
N PHE A 380 26.61 6.56 -33.43
CA PHE A 380 25.47 7.44 -33.75
C PHE A 380 25.82 8.92 -33.50
N ILE A 381 26.40 9.24 -32.35
CA ILE A 381 26.81 10.62 -32.00
C ILE A 381 27.99 11.10 -32.88
N ALA A 382 28.96 10.23 -33.20
CA ALA A 382 30.06 10.58 -34.09
C ALA A 382 29.60 10.88 -35.53
N ALA A 383 28.51 10.25 -36.01
CA ALA A 383 27.88 10.59 -37.28
C ALA A 383 27.16 11.96 -37.24
N LEU A 384 26.53 12.29 -36.10
CA LEU A 384 25.80 13.55 -35.89
C LEU A 384 26.68 14.77 -35.64
N SER A 385 27.87 14.58 -35.06
CA SER A 385 28.76 15.69 -34.66
C SER A 385 30.22 15.39 -35.04
N PRO A 386 30.52 15.17 -36.35
CA PRO A 386 31.87 14.91 -36.82
C PRO A 386 32.83 16.01 -36.38
N ASN A 387 34.06 15.60 -36.02
CA ASN A 387 35.14 16.45 -35.49
C ASN A 387 34.93 17.01 -34.06
N THR A 388 33.86 16.65 -33.33
CA THR A 388 33.66 17.14 -31.96
C THR A 388 34.53 16.37 -30.95
N THR A 389 35.50 17.07 -30.35
CA THR A 389 36.39 16.54 -29.29
C THR A 389 35.86 16.77 -27.86
N SER A 390 34.71 17.42 -27.72
CA SER A 390 34.11 17.79 -26.44
C SER A 390 33.20 16.68 -25.89
N ILE A 391 33.51 16.19 -24.69
CA ILE A 391 32.71 15.18 -23.97
C ILE A 391 31.29 15.70 -23.70
N MET A 392 31.16 17.02 -23.47
CA MET A 392 29.89 17.68 -23.17
C MET A 392 28.81 17.43 -24.23
N VAL A 393 29.18 17.44 -25.51
CA VAL A 393 28.22 17.21 -26.62
C VAL A 393 27.72 15.76 -26.63
N THR A 394 28.60 14.79 -26.36
CA THR A 394 28.24 13.37 -26.22
C THR A 394 27.30 13.14 -25.04
N TRP A 395 27.56 13.79 -23.90
CA TRP A 395 26.73 13.72 -22.71
C TRP A 395 25.37 14.42 -22.87
N LEU A 396 25.29 15.53 -23.61
CA LEU A 396 24.02 16.19 -23.92
C LEU A 396 23.16 15.36 -24.88
N TRP A 397 23.74 14.77 -25.94
CA TRP A 397 23.00 13.84 -26.80
C TRP A 397 22.55 12.58 -26.07
N ASN A 398 23.34 12.09 -25.11
CA ASN A 398 22.90 11.00 -24.23
C ASN A 398 21.70 11.43 -23.39
N LEU A 399 21.74 12.61 -22.74
CA LEU A 399 20.65 13.12 -21.91
C LEU A 399 19.31 13.20 -22.68
N VAL A 400 19.35 13.59 -23.96
CA VAL A 400 18.18 13.54 -24.85
C VAL A 400 17.67 12.10 -25.03
N ASN A 401 18.56 11.13 -25.27
CA ASN A 401 18.15 9.71 -25.38
C ASN A 401 17.59 9.15 -24.07
N VAL A 402 18.12 9.58 -22.90
CA VAL A 402 17.55 9.20 -21.59
C VAL A 402 16.14 9.77 -21.43
N GLY A 403 15.90 11.00 -21.89
CA GLY A 403 14.56 11.59 -21.93
C GLY A 403 13.57 10.77 -22.76
N VAL A 404 13.98 10.33 -23.97
CA VAL A 404 13.17 9.45 -24.83
C VAL A 404 12.94 8.08 -24.17
N SER A 405 13.98 7.51 -23.55
CA SER A 405 13.93 6.24 -22.82
C SER A 405 12.95 6.29 -21.63
N LEU A 406 12.90 7.41 -20.91
CA LEU A 406 11.94 7.66 -19.84
C LEU A 406 10.49 7.66 -20.33
N VAL A 407 10.21 8.23 -21.51
CA VAL A 407 8.85 8.14 -22.11
C VAL A 407 8.47 6.68 -22.42
N GLY A 408 9.44 5.87 -22.87
CA GLY A 408 9.27 4.41 -23.03
C GLY A 408 8.88 3.71 -21.72
N TYR A 409 9.64 3.95 -20.64
CA TYR A 409 9.32 3.43 -19.30
C TYR A 409 7.92 3.85 -18.81
N TYR A 410 7.53 5.12 -18.96
CA TYR A 410 6.21 5.60 -18.52
C TYR A 410 5.07 4.94 -19.30
N LEU A 411 5.17 4.88 -20.63
CA LEU A 411 4.14 4.22 -21.45
C LEU A 411 4.07 2.72 -21.19
N ALA A 412 5.20 2.05 -20.88
CA ALA A 412 5.17 0.67 -20.43
C ALA A 412 4.35 0.52 -19.15
N SER A 413 4.65 1.36 -18.16
CA SER A 413 3.99 1.30 -16.85
C SER A 413 2.50 1.67 -16.89
N PHE A 414 2.02 2.39 -17.92
CA PHE A 414 0.60 2.65 -18.12
C PHE A 414 -0.13 1.58 -18.93
N LEU A 415 0.54 0.90 -19.86
CA LEU A 415 -0.10 -0.07 -20.77
C LEU A 415 0.05 -1.55 -20.37
N ILE A 416 0.93 -1.88 -19.40
CA ILE A 416 1.24 -3.28 -19.08
C ILE A 416 0.08 -4.08 -18.47
N ASP A 417 -0.83 -3.43 -17.74
CA ASP A 417 -2.03 -4.05 -17.17
C ASP A 417 -3.26 -4.02 -18.11
N ASN A 418 -3.19 -3.36 -19.28
CA ASN A 418 -4.28 -3.37 -20.26
C ASN A 418 -4.50 -4.80 -20.79
N LYS A 419 -5.71 -5.34 -20.59
CA LYS A 419 -6.04 -6.75 -20.85
C LYS A 419 -6.01 -7.15 -22.34
N LEU A 420 -6.08 -6.19 -23.26
CA LEU A 420 -6.00 -6.44 -24.71
C LEU A 420 -4.56 -6.56 -25.20
N TYR A 421 -3.68 -5.66 -24.77
CA TYR A 421 -2.28 -5.60 -25.17
C TYR A 421 -1.41 -6.45 -24.23
N GLY A 422 -1.16 -5.98 -23.01
CA GLY A 422 -0.56 -6.76 -21.93
C GLY A 422 0.92 -7.16 -22.16
N ARG A 423 1.45 -7.91 -21.19
CA ARG A 423 2.88 -8.29 -21.13
C ARG A 423 3.35 -8.92 -22.43
N LYS A 424 2.64 -9.96 -22.91
CA LYS A 424 3.09 -10.78 -24.04
C LYS A 424 3.20 -10.00 -25.35
N TRP A 425 2.24 -9.12 -25.67
CA TRP A 425 2.32 -8.33 -26.91
C TRP A 425 3.29 -7.17 -26.80
N MET A 426 3.41 -6.51 -25.63
CA MET A 426 4.42 -5.46 -25.42
C MET A 426 5.84 -5.96 -25.72
N MET A 427 6.19 -7.14 -25.22
CA MET A 427 7.51 -7.72 -25.45
C MET A 427 7.73 -8.13 -26.91
N ILE A 428 6.73 -8.74 -27.57
CA ILE A 428 6.81 -9.08 -29.00
C ILE A 428 6.95 -7.82 -29.87
N VAL A 429 6.15 -6.78 -29.62
CA VAL A 429 6.16 -5.54 -30.42
C VAL A 429 7.46 -4.77 -30.22
N GLY A 430 7.97 -4.65 -28.99
CA GLY A 430 9.28 -4.04 -28.73
C GLY A 430 10.40 -4.79 -29.45
N PHE A 431 10.53 -6.10 -29.23
CA PHE A 431 11.56 -6.92 -29.89
C PHE A 431 11.51 -6.87 -31.42
N LEU A 432 10.31 -6.82 -32.04
CA LEU A 432 10.17 -6.69 -33.49
C LEU A 432 10.50 -5.30 -34.00
N ALA A 433 10.11 -4.24 -33.28
CA ALA A 433 10.50 -2.87 -33.60
C ALA A 433 12.02 -2.70 -33.51
N ASP A 434 12.63 -3.19 -32.43
CA ASP A 434 14.08 -3.19 -32.19
C ASP A 434 14.86 -3.97 -33.27
N PHE A 435 14.35 -5.14 -33.69
CA PHE A 435 14.88 -5.87 -34.85
C PHE A 435 14.83 -5.02 -36.13
N ILE A 436 13.66 -4.44 -36.46
CA ILE A 436 13.47 -3.64 -37.69
C ILE A 436 14.38 -2.41 -37.70
N LEU A 437 14.50 -1.70 -36.57
CA LEU A 437 15.27 -0.47 -36.45
C LEU A 437 16.79 -0.69 -36.53
N PHE A 438 17.29 -1.89 -36.22
CA PHE A 438 18.71 -2.23 -36.35
C PHE A 438 19.05 -3.01 -37.63
N VAL A 439 18.16 -3.83 -38.18
CA VAL A 439 18.42 -4.59 -39.41
C VAL A 439 18.44 -3.69 -40.66
N ILE A 440 17.63 -2.62 -40.69
CA ILE A 440 17.61 -1.64 -41.78
C ILE A 440 18.99 -0.94 -41.95
N PRO A 441 19.60 -0.33 -40.91
CA PRO A 441 20.92 0.27 -41.05
C PRO A 441 22.04 -0.75 -41.24
N ALA A 442 21.89 -2.02 -40.84
CA ALA A 442 22.89 -3.06 -41.10
C ALA A 442 23.17 -3.24 -42.60
N PHE A 443 22.12 -3.35 -43.41
CA PHE A 443 22.25 -3.60 -44.85
C PHE A 443 22.66 -2.37 -45.67
N ASN A 444 22.57 -1.14 -45.13
CA ASN A 444 22.95 0.08 -45.84
C ASN A 444 23.71 1.10 -44.95
N TYR A 445 24.61 0.60 -44.11
CA TYR A 445 25.37 1.40 -43.15
C TYR A 445 26.08 2.63 -43.76
N PRO A 446 26.71 2.57 -44.96
CA PRO A 446 27.33 3.74 -45.59
C PRO A 446 26.35 4.89 -45.88
N TYR A 447 25.10 4.59 -46.26
CA TYR A 447 24.08 5.62 -46.48
C TYR A 447 23.68 6.30 -45.16
N TYR A 448 23.45 5.52 -44.11
CA TYR A 448 23.04 6.05 -42.79
C TYR A 448 24.15 6.86 -42.09
N LYS A 449 25.41 6.58 -42.39
CA LYS A 449 26.57 7.39 -41.97
C LYS A 449 26.76 8.67 -42.81
N SER A 450 26.12 8.79 -43.97
CA SER A 450 26.19 10.00 -44.82
C SER A 450 25.35 11.15 -44.25
N THR A 451 25.70 12.39 -44.61
CA THR A 451 24.95 13.61 -44.23
C THR A 451 23.48 13.57 -44.65
N ALA A 452 23.12 12.81 -45.70
CA ALA A 452 21.74 12.64 -46.15
C ALA A 452 20.97 11.54 -45.38
N GLY A 453 21.68 10.63 -44.70
CA GLY A 453 21.10 9.55 -43.90
C GLY A 453 21.11 9.78 -42.39
N VAL A 454 21.99 10.67 -41.89
CA VAL A 454 22.28 10.83 -40.45
C VAL A 454 21.05 11.11 -39.59
N HIS A 455 20.12 11.96 -40.03
CA HIS A 455 18.89 12.23 -39.27
C HIS A 455 17.96 11.01 -39.20
N LYS A 456 17.93 10.16 -40.24
CA LYS A 456 17.15 8.91 -40.21
C LYS A 456 17.77 7.91 -39.23
N PHE A 457 19.10 7.84 -39.21
CA PHE A 457 19.88 7.00 -38.30
C PHE A 457 19.69 7.45 -36.84
N GLN A 458 19.67 8.76 -36.58
CA GLN A 458 19.32 9.37 -35.30
C GLN A 458 17.90 9.02 -34.84
N THR A 459 16.90 9.12 -35.73
CA THR A 459 15.53 8.71 -35.40
C THR A 459 15.45 7.24 -35.02
N MET A 460 16.19 6.35 -35.71
CA MET A 460 16.25 4.93 -35.37
C MET A 460 16.81 4.69 -33.96
N TYR A 461 17.90 5.38 -33.60
CA TYR A 461 18.53 5.27 -32.28
C TYR A 461 17.62 5.72 -31.12
N PHE A 462 16.94 6.86 -31.28
CA PHE A 462 15.97 7.32 -30.26
C PHE A 462 14.76 6.38 -30.20
N LEU A 463 14.26 5.90 -31.34
CA LEU A 463 13.06 5.08 -31.40
C LEU A 463 13.29 3.63 -30.90
N SER A 464 14.48 3.05 -31.08
CA SER A 464 14.84 1.77 -30.47
C SER A 464 15.08 1.90 -28.97
N SER A 465 15.71 2.99 -28.53
CA SER A 465 15.82 3.30 -27.11
C SER A 465 14.43 3.45 -26.46
N PHE A 466 13.46 4.04 -27.17
CA PHE A 466 12.06 4.01 -26.76
C PHE A 466 11.48 2.60 -26.71
N PHE A 467 11.55 1.83 -27.82
CA PHE A 467 10.89 0.52 -27.91
C PHE A 467 11.46 -0.54 -26.98
N ASN A 468 12.77 -0.54 -26.75
CA ASN A 468 13.41 -1.45 -25.79
C ASN A 468 12.92 -1.22 -24.36
N GLN A 469 12.82 0.05 -23.92
CA GLN A 469 12.28 0.36 -22.59
C GLN A 469 10.76 0.18 -22.52
N PHE A 470 10.04 0.43 -23.61
CA PHE A 470 8.59 0.26 -23.69
C PHE A 470 8.16 -1.22 -23.64
N GLY A 471 8.91 -2.08 -24.33
CA GLY A 471 8.64 -3.51 -24.47
C GLY A 471 9.57 -4.38 -23.62
N PRO A 472 10.60 -5.00 -24.22
CA PRO A 472 11.30 -6.13 -23.63
C PRO A 472 11.93 -5.82 -22.27
N ASN A 473 12.58 -4.67 -22.05
CA ASN A 473 13.30 -4.41 -20.81
C ASN A 473 12.37 -4.30 -19.59
N CYS A 474 11.23 -3.60 -19.73
CA CYS A 474 10.21 -3.56 -18.67
C CYS A 474 9.54 -4.92 -18.48
N VAL A 475 9.28 -5.66 -19.56
CA VAL A 475 8.48 -6.90 -19.52
C VAL A 475 9.28 -8.11 -19.03
N THR A 476 10.56 -8.27 -19.39
CA THR A 476 11.38 -9.40 -18.90
C THR A 476 11.51 -9.35 -17.38
N PHE A 477 11.75 -8.16 -16.82
CA PHE A 477 11.84 -7.92 -15.38
C PHE A 477 10.58 -8.37 -14.62
N ILE A 478 9.40 -7.83 -14.96
CA ILE A 478 8.14 -8.18 -14.29
C ILE A 478 7.73 -9.63 -14.54
N VAL A 479 7.81 -10.14 -15.77
CA VAL A 479 7.35 -11.49 -16.11
C VAL A 479 8.22 -12.54 -15.43
N ALA A 480 9.52 -12.27 -15.21
CA ALA A 480 10.39 -13.11 -14.38
C ALA A 480 9.98 -13.19 -12.90
N ALA A 481 9.10 -12.31 -12.40
CA ALA A 481 8.48 -12.45 -11.07
C ALA A 481 7.04 -12.98 -11.13
N GLU A 482 6.24 -12.60 -12.14
CA GLU A 482 4.84 -13.03 -12.32
C GLU A 482 4.64 -14.48 -12.81
N VAL A 483 5.71 -15.18 -13.19
CA VAL A 483 5.63 -16.55 -13.74
C VAL A 483 5.79 -17.65 -12.69
N TYR A 484 6.43 -17.37 -11.55
CA TYR A 484 6.87 -18.41 -10.60
C TYR A 484 6.07 -18.42 -9.29
N PRO A 485 5.86 -19.62 -8.68
CA PRO A 485 5.19 -19.76 -7.38
C PRO A 485 6.02 -19.16 -6.24
N THR A 486 5.34 -18.70 -5.19
CA THR A 486 5.93 -17.86 -4.14
C THR A 486 7.17 -18.46 -3.44
N PRO A 487 7.22 -19.77 -3.09
CA PRO A 487 8.33 -20.35 -2.32
C PRO A 487 9.72 -20.33 -2.99
N ILE A 488 9.79 -20.18 -4.33
CA ILE A 488 11.06 -20.16 -5.09
C ILE A 488 11.17 -18.97 -6.06
N ARG A 489 10.27 -17.98 -5.93
CA ARG A 489 10.11 -16.89 -6.90
C ARG A 489 11.39 -16.06 -7.03
N ALA A 490 12.09 -15.81 -5.93
CA ALA A 490 13.30 -14.99 -5.94
C ALA A 490 14.49 -15.72 -6.59
N THR A 491 14.65 -17.02 -6.37
CA THR A 491 15.68 -17.85 -7.02
C THR A 491 15.43 -17.93 -8.52
N ALA A 492 14.19 -18.22 -8.93
CA ALA A 492 13.85 -18.39 -10.34
C ALA A 492 13.91 -17.06 -11.12
N HIS A 493 13.51 -15.94 -10.49
CA HIS A 493 13.76 -14.60 -11.03
C HIS A 493 15.27 -14.32 -11.11
N GLY A 494 16.02 -14.52 -10.03
CA GLY A 494 17.47 -14.26 -9.95
C GLY A 494 18.27 -15.04 -10.99
N PHE A 495 17.95 -16.32 -11.20
CA PHE A 495 18.51 -17.12 -12.30
C PHE A 495 18.17 -16.54 -13.68
N SER A 496 16.90 -16.13 -13.89
CA SER A 496 16.47 -15.51 -15.16
C SER A 496 17.22 -14.20 -15.44
N ALA A 497 17.43 -13.39 -14.39
CA ALA A 497 18.15 -12.12 -14.45
C ALA A 497 19.67 -12.32 -14.67
N MET A 498 20.26 -13.35 -14.06
CA MET A 498 21.67 -13.73 -14.26
C MET A 498 21.94 -14.19 -15.69
N VAL A 499 21.03 -14.97 -16.28
CA VAL A 499 21.09 -15.32 -17.71
C VAL A 499 20.87 -14.08 -18.58
N GLY A 500 20.03 -13.12 -18.17
CA GLY A 500 19.99 -11.77 -18.75
C GLY A 500 21.36 -11.10 -18.78
N LYS A 501 22.04 -10.99 -17.62
CA LYS A 501 23.38 -10.38 -17.51
C LYS A 501 24.49 -11.16 -18.22
N ALA A 502 24.35 -12.47 -18.43
CA ALA A 502 25.22 -13.22 -19.35
C ALA A 502 25.09 -12.72 -20.80
N GLY A 503 23.93 -12.21 -21.20
CA GLY A 503 23.72 -11.52 -22.48
C GLY A 503 24.44 -10.18 -22.55
N ALA A 504 24.37 -9.37 -21.49
CA ALA A 504 25.16 -8.14 -21.36
C ALA A 504 26.67 -8.40 -21.42
N LEU A 505 27.15 -9.49 -20.79
CA LEU A 505 28.55 -9.92 -20.84
C LEU A 505 28.95 -10.39 -22.25
N LEU A 506 28.12 -11.20 -22.91
CA LEU A 506 28.36 -11.61 -24.30
C LEU A 506 28.48 -10.39 -25.22
N ALA A 507 27.59 -9.43 -25.09
CA ALA A 507 27.66 -8.15 -25.79
C ALA A 507 29.01 -7.43 -25.52
N ALA A 508 29.33 -7.17 -24.25
CA ALA A 508 30.55 -6.47 -23.86
C ALA A 508 31.84 -7.15 -24.37
N VAL A 509 31.90 -8.49 -24.32
CA VAL A 509 33.06 -9.26 -24.81
C VAL A 509 33.10 -9.27 -26.34
N LEU A 510 32.01 -9.64 -27.01
CA LEU A 510 31.95 -9.80 -28.47
C LEU A 510 32.30 -8.50 -29.19
N TYR A 511 31.76 -7.36 -28.73
CA TYR A 511 31.92 -6.07 -29.41
C TYR A 511 33.34 -5.48 -29.31
N ASN A 512 34.24 -6.09 -28.54
CA ASN A 512 35.67 -5.78 -28.53
C ASN A 512 36.46 -6.52 -29.64
N TYR A 513 35.87 -7.52 -30.30
CA TYR A 513 36.50 -8.31 -31.37
C TYR A 513 35.88 -8.11 -32.76
N ILE A 514 34.72 -7.43 -32.87
CA ILE A 514 34.06 -7.14 -34.15
C ILE A 514 33.90 -5.63 -34.39
N ASP A 515 33.87 -5.21 -35.66
CA ASP A 515 33.70 -3.82 -36.08
C ASP A 515 32.22 -3.36 -35.98
N THR A 516 31.99 -2.05 -36.11
CA THR A 516 30.65 -1.45 -35.99
C THR A 516 29.63 -2.01 -36.98
N GLN A 517 30.00 -2.28 -38.24
CA GLN A 517 29.03 -2.79 -39.22
C GLN A 517 28.71 -4.27 -38.94
N MET A 518 29.70 -5.08 -38.55
CA MET A 518 29.45 -6.47 -38.14
C MET A 518 28.57 -6.54 -36.87
N LYS A 519 28.69 -5.60 -35.92
CA LYS A 519 27.74 -5.49 -34.79
C LYS A 519 26.32 -5.30 -35.30
N PHE A 520 26.09 -4.39 -36.27
CA PHE A 520 24.76 -4.21 -36.87
C PHE A 520 24.23 -5.46 -37.59
N TYR A 521 25.09 -6.34 -38.14
CA TYR A 521 24.63 -7.62 -38.70
C TYR A 521 24.28 -8.69 -37.66
N VAL A 522 24.91 -8.67 -36.48
CA VAL A 522 24.73 -9.71 -35.45
C VAL A 522 23.61 -9.37 -34.46
N VAL A 523 23.56 -8.13 -33.95
CA VAL A 523 22.66 -7.73 -32.86
C VAL A 523 21.14 -7.84 -33.16
N PRO A 524 20.62 -7.49 -34.36
CA PRO A 524 19.17 -7.50 -34.62
C PRO A 524 18.53 -8.88 -34.40
N TRP A 525 19.25 -9.96 -34.73
CA TRP A 525 18.72 -11.32 -34.66
C TRP A 525 18.37 -11.75 -33.24
N PHE A 526 18.97 -11.15 -32.21
CA PHE A 526 18.55 -11.36 -30.83
C PHE A 526 17.18 -10.75 -30.55
N GLY A 527 16.81 -9.64 -31.18
CA GLY A 527 15.44 -9.12 -31.15
C GLY A 527 14.44 -10.11 -31.75
N LEU A 528 14.71 -10.63 -32.96
CA LEU A 528 13.85 -11.64 -33.59
C LEU A 528 13.78 -12.93 -32.76
N ALA A 529 14.89 -13.40 -32.19
CA ALA A 529 14.92 -14.56 -31.30
C ALA A 529 14.10 -14.32 -30.01
N GLY A 530 14.21 -13.14 -29.40
CA GLY A 530 13.41 -12.73 -28.24
C GLY A 530 11.91 -12.73 -28.54
N ALA A 531 11.51 -12.21 -29.71
CA ALA A 531 10.11 -12.27 -30.17
C ALA A 531 9.62 -13.73 -30.36
N LEU A 532 10.43 -14.60 -30.97
CA LEU A 532 10.09 -16.01 -31.18
C LEU A 532 10.00 -16.82 -29.87
N LEU A 533 10.96 -16.65 -28.95
CA LEU A 533 10.91 -17.24 -27.62
C LEU A 533 9.66 -16.77 -26.85
N THR A 534 9.34 -15.48 -26.96
CA THR A 534 8.14 -14.90 -26.34
C THR A 534 6.86 -15.49 -26.92
N LEU A 535 6.77 -15.62 -28.24
CA LEU A 535 5.63 -16.21 -28.94
C LEU A 535 5.40 -17.67 -28.52
N LEU A 536 6.45 -18.48 -28.52
CA LEU A 536 6.37 -19.92 -28.29
C LEU A 536 6.18 -20.30 -26.82
N PHE A 537 7.05 -19.78 -25.93
CA PHE A 537 7.18 -20.27 -24.56
C PHE A 537 6.64 -19.33 -23.47
N MET A 538 6.39 -18.04 -23.76
CA MET A 538 5.88 -17.12 -22.73
C MET A 538 4.37 -17.32 -22.50
N PRO A 539 3.90 -17.52 -21.25
CA PRO A 539 2.50 -17.34 -20.87
C PRO A 539 2.14 -15.84 -20.89
N ASP A 540 0.84 -15.53 -20.84
CA ASP A 540 0.36 -14.15 -20.70
C ASP A 540 -0.23 -13.95 -19.29
N THR A 541 0.52 -13.31 -18.41
CA THR A 541 0.16 -13.07 -17.01
C THR A 541 -0.82 -11.90 -16.81
N THR A 542 -1.16 -11.18 -17.90
CA THR A 542 -2.02 -9.98 -17.86
C THR A 542 -3.42 -10.30 -17.34
N GLY A 543 -3.82 -9.68 -16.23
CA GLY A 543 -5.13 -9.90 -15.61
C GLY A 543 -5.33 -11.27 -14.93
N LEU A 544 -4.28 -12.08 -14.79
CA LEU A 544 -4.30 -13.29 -13.95
C LEU A 544 -3.92 -12.91 -12.51
N ASP A 545 -4.73 -13.31 -11.53
CA ASP A 545 -4.45 -13.05 -10.12
C ASP A 545 -3.33 -13.94 -9.56
N LEU A 546 -2.56 -13.42 -8.61
CA LEU A 546 -1.42 -14.15 -8.05
C LEU A 546 -1.86 -15.29 -7.11
N LYS A 547 -3.00 -15.13 -6.43
CA LYS A 547 -3.59 -16.19 -5.58
C LYS A 547 -4.05 -17.38 -6.43
N GLU A 548 -4.60 -17.14 -7.62
CA GLU A 548 -5.00 -18.20 -8.56
C GLU A 548 -3.79 -19.01 -9.09
N GLN A 549 -2.61 -18.38 -9.24
CA GLN A 549 -1.37 -19.11 -9.54
C GLN A 549 -0.91 -19.99 -8.37
N GLU A 550 -0.92 -19.46 -7.15
CA GLU A 550 -0.52 -20.20 -5.94
C GLU A 550 -1.51 -21.35 -5.62
N ARG A 551 -2.79 -21.15 -5.93
CA ARG A 551 -3.83 -22.19 -5.91
C ARG A 551 -3.50 -23.33 -6.88
N ARG A 552 -3.26 -23.03 -8.16
CA ARG A 552 -2.78 -24.04 -9.14
C ARG A 552 -1.50 -24.74 -8.67
N TRP A 553 -0.57 -24.00 -8.04
CA TRP A 553 0.66 -24.56 -7.50
C TRP A 553 0.42 -25.58 -6.38
N GLY A 554 -0.59 -25.38 -5.54
CA GLY A 554 -1.03 -26.37 -4.54
C GLY A 554 -1.36 -27.73 -5.18
N PHE A 555 -2.28 -27.74 -6.15
CA PHE A 555 -2.64 -28.96 -6.90
C PHE A 555 -1.42 -29.61 -7.59
N LEU A 556 -0.52 -28.80 -8.16
CA LEU A 556 0.75 -29.25 -8.77
C LEU A 556 1.71 -29.90 -7.77
N ARG A 557 1.75 -29.42 -6.52
CA ARG A 557 2.60 -29.90 -5.42
C ARG A 557 2.08 -31.18 -4.77
N ASP A 558 0.76 -31.37 -4.81
CA ASP A 558 0.04 -32.57 -4.38
C ASP A 558 0.02 -33.66 -5.48
N GLY A 559 0.33 -33.31 -6.72
CA GLY A 559 0.27 -34.21 -7.88
C GLY A 559 -1.11 -34.33 -8.55
N ARG A 560 -2.06 -33.47 -8.17
CA ARG A 560 -3.49 -33.47 -8.57
C ARG A 560 -3.76 -32.44 -9.68
N GLU A 561 -2.88 -32.37 -10.68
CA GLU A 561 -2.96 -31.36 -11.77
C GLU A 561 -4.26 -31.45 -12.59
N ASP A 562 -4.82 -32.65 -12.69
CA ASP A 562 -6.06 -32.99 -13.38
C ASP A 562 -7.33 -32.50 -12.67
N GLN A 563 -7.24 -32.18 -11.38
CA GLN A 563 -8.34 -31.68 -10.55
C GLN A 563 -8.41 -30.15 -10.53
N TYR A 564 -7.48 -29.43 -11.17
CA TYR A 564 -7.48 -27.97 -11.18
C TYR A 564 -8.21 -27.42 -12.43
N HIS A 565 -9.39 -26.85 -12.21
CA HIS A 565 -10.27 -26.38 -13.30
C HIS A 565 -10.18 -24.88 -13.59
N GLY A 566 -9.39 -24.14 -12.81
CA GLY A 566 -9.42 -22.67 -12.78
C GLY A 566 -8.61 -21.91 -13.83
N ILE A 567 -8.71 -20.59 -13.74
CA ILE A 567 -8.25 -19.62 -14.73
C ILE A 567 -6.74 -19.74 -15.08
N ALA A 568 -5.90 -20.25 -14.17
CA ALA A 568 -4.46 -20.42 -14.43
C ALA A 568 -4.11 -21.54 -15.43
N VAL A 569 -5.11 -22.29 -15.94
CA VAL A 569 -4.99 -23.16 -17.13
C VAL A 569 -5.86 -22.70 -18.33
N HIS A 570 -6.62 -21.61 -18.22
CA HIS A 570 -7.36 -21.05 -19.35
C HIS A 570 -6.40 -20.67 -20.51
N PRO A 571 -6.66 -21.05 -21.77
CA PRO A 571 -5.71 -20.89 -22.89
C PRO A 571 -5.07 -19.52 -23.06
N LYS A 572 -5.76 -18.39 -22.79
CA LYS A 572 -5.15 -17.03 -22.86
C LYS A 572 -3.88 -16.93 -22.02
N HIS A 573 -3.87 -17.52 -20.82
CA HIS A 573 -2.75 -17.45 -19.88
C HIS A 573 -1.69 -18.54 -20.09
N LEU A 574 -1.93 -19.49 -21.00
CA LEU A 574 -0.95 -20.50 -21.39
C LEU A 574 -0.12 -20.04 -22.59
N SER A 575 1.17 -20.38 -22.56
CA SER A 575 2.08 -20.28 -23.71
C SER A 575 1.61 -21.15 -24.87
N LEU A 576 2.12 -20.89 -26.08
CA LEU A 576 1.79 -21.72 -27.25
C LEU A 576 2.24 -23.17 -27.03
N TRP A 577 3.41 -23.38 -26.41
CA TRP A 577 3.91 -24.69 -26.00
C TRP A 577 2.98 -25.41 -25.00
N GLU A 578 2.49 -24.74 -23.97
CA GLU A 578 1.56 -25.34 -22.99
C GLU A 578 0.20 -25.69 -23.62
N ARG A 579 -0.27 -24.90 -24.59
CA ARG A 579 -1.48 -25.23 -25.38
C ARG A 579 -1.26 -26.48 -26.23
N ILE A 580 -0.14 -26.59 -26.95
CA ILE A 580 0.22 -27.77 -27.75
C ILE A 580 0.37 -29.02 -26.86
N ARG A 581 0.88 -28.86 -25.63
CA ARG A 581 0.95 -29.93 -24.62
C ARG A 581 -0.39 -30.28 -23.96
N GLY A 582 -1.49 -29.61 -24.31
CA GLY A 582 -2.82 -29.88 -23.79
C GLY A 582 -3.06 -29.49 -22.33
N VAL A 583 -2.25 -28.59 -21.75
CA VAL A 583 -2.36 -28.19 -20.33
C VAL A 583 -3.74 -27.57 -20.02
N GLY A 584 -4.33 -26.84 -20.98
CA GLY A 584 -5.62 -26.18 -20.83
C GLY A 584 -6.85 -27.08 -20.92
N LYS A 585 -6.69 -28.40 -21.10
CA LYS A 585 -7.82 -29.35 -21.26
C LYS A 585 -8.69 -29.53 -20.02
N TYR A 586 -8.22 -29.08 -18.86
CA TYR A 586 -8.93 -29.17 -17.59
C TYR A 586 -9.75 -27.91 -17.26
N TYR A 587 -9.67 -26.83 -18.05
CA TYR A 587 -10.39 -25.60 -17.78
C TYR A 587 -11.91 -25.78 -17.89
N ASP A 588 -12.62 -25.60 -16.78
CA ASP A 588 -14.08 -25.58 -16.72
C ASP A 588 -14.55 -24.50 -15.71
N PRO A 589 -15.19 -23.41 -16.16
CA PRO A 589 -15.66 -22.34 -15.28
C PRO A 589 -16.68 -22.75 -14.22
N LYS A 590 -17.44 -23.83 -14.41
CA LYS A 590 -18.45 -24.30 -13.45
C LYS A 590 -17.81 -25.11 -12.34
N LEU A 591 -16.97 -26.08 -12.72
CA LEU A 591 -16.19 -26.87 -11.76
C LEU A 591 -15.22 -25.98 -10.97
N ASP A 592 -14.67 -24.92 -11.58
CA ASP A 592 -13.88 -23.90 -10.86
C ASP A 592 -14.69 -23.14 -9.81
N TYR A 593 -15.95 -22.76 -10.11
CA TYR A 593 -16.84 -22.09 -9.14
C TYR A 593 -17.22 -23.03 -7.98
N GLU A 594 -17.62 -24.26 -8.30
CA GLU A 594 -17.98 -25.28 -7.30
C GLU A 594 -16.78 -25.61 -6.39
N GLN A 595 -15.61 -25.84 -6.98
CA GLN A 595 -14.36 -26.08 -6.24
C GLN A 595 -13.93 -24.88 -5.38
N LYS A 596 -14.12 -23.64 -5.87
CA LYS A 596 -13.89 -22.44 -5.05
C LYS A 596 -14.86 -22.36 -3.87
N LEU A 597 -16.12 -22.74 -4.04
CA LEU A 597 -17.11 -22.76 -2.96
C LEU A 597 -16.76 -23.81 -1.88
N GLU A 598 -16.19 -24.96 -2.29
CA GLU A 598 -15.62 -25.96 -1.37
C GLU A 598 -14.36 -25.46 -0.65
N GLU A 599 -13.45 -24.79 -1.35
CA GLU A 599 -12.26 -24.18 -0.74
C GLU A 599 -12.64 -23.10 0.31
N TYR A 600 -13.61 -22.24 0.00
CA TYR A 600 -14.13 -21.26 0.96
C TYR A 600 -14.86 -21.91 2.15
N ARG A 601 -15.48 -23.08 1.97
CA ARG A 601 -16.02 -23.87 3.10
C ARG A 601 -14.89 -24.36 4.00
N GLY A 602 -13.79 -24.87 3.43
CA GLY A 602 -12.61 -25.30 4.18
C GLY A 602 -12.01 -24.17 5.02
N ASP A 603 -11.80 -23.00 4.41
CA ASP A 603 -11.30 -21.79 5.12
C ASP A 603 -12.28 -21.33 6.23
N TRP A 604 -13.59 -21.56 6.09
CA TRP A 604 -14.60 -21.28 7.11
C TRP A 604 -14.62 -22.33 8.24
N GLU A 605 -14.50 -23.62 7.93
CA GLU A 605 -14.40 -24.70 8.92
C GLU A 605 -13.12 -24.56 9.76
N GLU A 606 -11.99 -24.22 9.14
CA GLU A 606 -10.75 -23.87 9.86
C GLU A 606 -10.91 -22.67 10.79
N TRP A 607 -11.66 -21.64 10.36
CA TRP A 607 -11.92 -20.45 11.18
C TRP A 607 -12.84 -20.74 12.37
N GLN A 608 -13.90 -21.54 12.18
CA GLN A 608 -14.73 -21.99 13.29
C GLN A 608 -13.94 -22.86 14.28
N ALA A 609 -13.06 -23.72 13.80
CA ALA A 609 -12.18 -24.54 14.64
C ALA A 609 -11.20 -23.68 15.45
N ARG A 610 -10.54 -22.68 14.82
CA ARG A 610 -9.72 -21.66 15.50
C ARG A 610 -10.51 -20.93 16.58
N ARG A 611 -11.64 -20.32 16.21
CA ARG A 611 -12.49 -19.53 17.11
C ARG A 611 -13.10 -20.34 18.27
N THR A 612 -13.13 -21.66 18.16
CA THR A 612 -13.53 -22.58 19.24
C THR A 612 -12.35 -22.95 20.15
N ALA A 613 -11.13 -23.08 19.60
CA ALA A 613 -9.91 -23.32 20.36
C ALA A 613 -9.34 -22.06 21.05
N GLU A 614 -9.61 -20.87 20.50
CA GLU A 614 -9.09 -19.57 20.95
C GLU A 614 -9.89 -18.96 22.13
N GLN A 615 -10.84 -19.70 22.72
CA GLN A 615 -11.60 -19.22 23.89
C GLN A 615 -10.74 -18.92 25.14
N ASP A 616 -9.49 -19.41 25.20
CA ASP A 616 -8.54 -19.16 26.30
C ASP A 616 -7.49 -18.06 26.03
N HIS A 617 -7.32 -17.53 24.81
CA HIS A 617 -6.26 -16.52 24.54
C HIS A 617 -6.60 -15.47 23.45
N ASN A 618 -6.39 -14.20 23.80
CA ASN A 618 -6.54 -13.05 22.91
C ASN A 618 -5.31 -12.82 21.99
N GLU A 619 -5.29 -13.39 20.78
CA GLU A 619 -4.40 -12.95 19.69
C GLU A 619 -5.13 -12.78 18.34
N GLU A 620 -4.72 -11.75 17.59
CA GLU A 620 -5.08 -11.29 16.22
C GLU A 620 -6.55 -11.40 15.71
N GLU A 621 -7.11 -10.26 15.28
CA GLU A 621 -8.42 -10.14 14.63
C GLU A 621 -8.43 -10.80 13.23
N ASP A 622 -8.75 -12.09 13.16
CA ASP A 622 -8.95 -12.84 11.91
C ASP A 622 -10.22 -12.34 11.17
N GLU A 623 -10.16 -12.17 9.83
CA GLU A 623 -11.28 -11.62 9.05
C GLU A 623 -12.54 -12.49 9.19
N ALA A 624 -13.52 -12.00 9.98
CA ALA A 624 -14.77 -12.70 10.23
C ALA A 624 -15.58 -12.88 8.93
N PHE A 625 -16.08 -14.10 8.71
CA PHE A 625 -17.02 -14.38 7.62
C PHE A 625 -18.39 -13.76 7.94
N SER A 626 -19.13 -13.30 6.93
CA SER A 626 -20.47 -12.75 7.14
C SER A 626 -21.46 -13.82 7.61
N ASP A 627 -22.54 -13.37 8.24
CA ASP A 627 -23.61 -14.25 8.72
C ASP A 627 -24.33 -14.96 7.56
N ASP A 628 -24.43 -14.34 6.38
CA ASP A 628 -24.96 -14.97 5.16
C ASP A 628 -24.09 -16.16 4.71
N ILE A 629 -22.77 -15.99 4.69
CA ILE A 629 -21.82 -17.06 4.31
C ILE A 629 -21.85 -18.17 5.36
N SER A 630 -21.84 -17.79 6.65
CA SER A 630 -21.87 -18.74 7.76
C SER A 630 -23.18 -19.52 7.82
N SER A 631 -24.33 -18.87 7.60
CA SER A 631 -25.64 -19.54 7.58
C SER A 631 -25.83 -20.41 6.33
N TYR A 632 -25.28 -20.02 5.17
CA TYR A 632 -25.21 -20.90 4.00
C TYR A 632 -24.39 -22.16 4.30
N PHE A 633 -23.17 -22.03 4.85
CA PHE A 633 -22.32 -23.17 5.15
C PHE A 633 -22.88 -24.07 6.27
N LEU A 634 -23.51 -23.49 7.31
CA LEU A 634 -24.24 -24.23 8.33
C LEU A 634 -25.44 -25.01 7.75
N ARG A 635 -26.24 -24.40 6.87
CA ARG A 635 -27.41 -25.06 6.24
C ARG A 635 -27.01 -26.19 5.29
N THR A 636 -25.85 -26.07 4.64
CA THR A 636 -25.38 -27.01 3.61
C THR A 636 -24.33 -28.02 4.11
N GLY A 637 -23.88 -27.90 5.36
CA GLY A 637 -22.90 -28.79 5.97
C GLY A 637 -23.51 -30.10 6.47
N SER A 638 -22.75 -31.20 6.41
CA SER A 638 -23.12 -32.46 7.04
C SER A 638 -22.81 -32.42 8.54
N VAL A 639 -23.80 -32.69 9.39
CA VAL A 639 -23.61 -32.74 10.85
C VAL A 639 -22.61 -33.85 11.22
N ARG A 640 -21.45 -33.44 11.74
CA ARG A 640 -20.39 -34.34 12.21
C ARG A 640 -20.65 -34.68 13.68
N ASN A 641 -21.21 -35.85 13.95
CA ASN A 641 -21.35 -36.36 15.32
C ASN A 641 -19.98 -36.63 15.96
N GLU A 642 -19.91 -36.64 17.29
CA GLU A 642 -18.68 -36.72 18.13
C GLU A 642 -17.75 -37.92 17.84
N LYS A 643 -18.20 -38.90 17.05
CA LYS A 643 -17.44 -40.10 16.66
C LYS A 643 -16.85 -40.04 15.23
N GLY A 644 -16.93 -38.89 14.56
CA GLY A 644 -16.25 -38.62 13.29
C GLY A 644 -16.85 -39.27 12.03
N THR A 645 -17.84 -40.15 12.18
CA THR A 645 -18.56 -40.79 11.07
C THR A 645 -19.54 -39.84 10.39
N VAL A 646 -19.48 -39.73 9.06
CA VAL A 646 -20.44 -38.97 8.25
C VAL A 646 -21.75 -39.75 8.12
N SER A 647 -22.82 -39.27 8.75
CA SER A 647 -24.19 -39.72 8.51
C SER A 647 -24.90 -38.80 7.51
N LYS A 648 -25.73 -39.37 6.63
CA LYS A 648 -26.75 -38.58 5.92
C LYS A 648 -27.69 -37.91 6.94
N PRO A 649 -28.34 -36.78 6.60
CA PRO A 649 -29.36 -36.20 7.46
C PRO A 649 -30.48 -37.22 7.73
N PRO A 650 -31.04 -37.26 8.95
CA PRO A 650 -32.14 -38.15 9.28
C PRO A 650 -33.39 -37.77 8.47
N SER A 651 -34.20 -38.77 8.12
CA SER A 651 -35.54 -38.53 7.59
C SER A 651 -36.45 -37.97 8.69
N ASP A 652 -37.44 -37.16 8.30
CA ASP A 652 -38.26 -36.31 9.19
C ASP A 652 -39.12 -37.06 10.23
N THR A 653 -39.05 -38.39 10.27
CA THR A 653 -39.72 -39.28 11.23
C THR A 653 -39.03 -39.37 12.60
N GLU A 654 -37.71 -39.16 12.70
CA GLU A 654 -36.96 -39.39 13.97
C GLU A 654 -36.93 -38.17 14.92
N SER A 655 -37.30 -36.98 14.44
CA SER A 655 -37.32 -35.75 15.25
C SER A 655 -38.41 -35.78 16.34
N SER A 656 -39.60 -36.30 15.99
CA SER A 656 -40.82 -36.24 16.84
C SER A 656 -40.70 -37.01 18.17
N GLU A 657 -39.91 -38.08 18.23
CA GLU A 657 -39.72 -38.84 19.47
C GLU A 657 -38.75 -38.16 20.44
N ASN A 658 -37.73 -37.47 19.92
CA ASN A 658 -36.68 -36.88 20.73
C ASN A 658 -37.17 -35.63 21.49
N GLU A 659 -38.00 -34.79 20.88
CA GLU A 659 -38.63 -33.66 21.60
C GLU A 659 -39.52 -34.13 22.77
N LYS A 660 -40.30 -35.20 22.57
CA LYS A 660 -41.16 -35.79 23.61
C LYS A 660 -40.36 -36.33 24.80
N ARG A 661 -39.14 -36.82 24.57
CA ARG A 661 -38.21 -37.22 25.64
C ARG A 661 -37.57 -36.03 26.35
N LEU A 662 -37.31 -34.93 25.63
CA LEU A 662 -36.70 -33.71 26.19
C LEU A 662 -37.67 -32.91 27.06
N SER A 663 -38.95 -32.83 26.68
CA SER A 663 -39.97 -32.08 27.42
C SER A 663 -40.26 -32.70 28.80
N MET A 664 -40.40 -34.03 28.90
CA MET A 664 -40.58 -34.73 30.17
C MET A 664 -39.42 -34.49 31.15
N ARG A 665 -38.16 -34.46 30.67
CA ARG A 665 -36.99 -34.14 31.51
C ARG A 665 -37.02 -32.70 32.06
N ARG A 666 -37.50 -31.73 31.27
CA ARG A 666 -37.66 -30.33 31.71
C ARG A 666 -38.79 -30.16 32.74
N ALA A 667 -39.85 -30.96 32.65
CA ALA A 667 -40.95 -30.93 33.63
C ALA A 667 -40.48 -31.42 35.03
N ALA A 668 -39.75 -32.53 35.09
CA ALA A 668 -39.28 -33.11 36.35
C ALA A 668 -38.35 -32.17 37.14
N PHE A 669 -37.48 -31.43 36.46
CA PHE A 669 -36.52 -30.54 37.12
C PHE A 669 -37.17 -29.29 37.76
N LYS A 670 -38.36 -28.89 37.31
CA LYS A 670 -39.04 -27.67 37.78
C LYS A 670 -39.87 -27.88 39.06
N ALA A 671 -40.03 -29.12 39.52
CA ALA A 671 -40.82 -29.47 40.72
C ALA A 671 -40.00 -29.51 42.03
N LEU A 672 -38.67 -29.37 41.97
CA LEU A 672 -37.76 -29.61 43.10
C LEU A 672 -37.31 -28.36 43.87
N CYS A 673 -37.67 -27.14 43.43
CA CYS A 673 -37.11 -25.89 43.96
C CYS A 673 -38.18 -24.84 44.32
N THR A 674 -38.86 -25.02 45.47
CA THR A 674 -39.75 -23.99 46.06
C THR A 674 -39.75 -24.02 47.61
N PRO A 675 -39.45 -22.89 48.27
CA PRO A 675 -39.80 -22.65 49.68
C PRO A 675 -40.85 -21.52 49.85
N LEU A 676 -41.51 -21.50 51.02
CA LEU A 676 -42.55 -20.55 51.47
C LEU A 676 -42.25 -20.16 52.96
N PRO A 677 -43.05 -19.31 53.67
CA PRO A 677 -43.02 -17.85 53.53
C PRO A 677 -43.11 -17.04 54.86
N SER A 678 -42.84 -15.72 54.81
CA SER A 678 -43.27 -14.70 55.81
C SER A 678 -43.17 -13.30 55.18
N ALA A 679 -44.24 -12.49 55.05
CA ALA A 679 -44.89 -11.66 56.08
C ALA A 679 -43.92 -10.62 56.72
N SER A 680 -44.16 -9.29 56.70
CA SER A 680 -45.29 -8.45 56.23
C SER A 680 -44.80 -6.98 56.01
N LEU A 681 -45.55 -5.86 55.81
CA LEU A 681 -46.98 -5.55 55.99
C LEU A 681 -47.53 -4.44 55.03
N ALA A 682 -47.56 -3.15 55.43
CA ALA A 682 -48.17 -2.00 54.73
C ALA A 682 -47.56 -0.67 55.28
N ARG A 683 -47.85 0.59 54.86
CA ARG A 683 -48.91 1.22 54.01
C ARG A 683 -48.22 2.43 53.25
N SER A 684 -48.76 3.54 52.71
CA SER A 684 -50.00 4.37 52.78
C SER A 684 -50.27 5.08 51.43
N ALA A 685 -51.27 5.97 51.34
CA ALA A 685 -51.61 6.86 50.19
C ALA A 685 -52.42 8.10 50.74
N PRO A 686 -53.24 8.90 50.00
CA PRO A 686 -53.22 9.42 48.61
C PRO A 686 -53.65 10.94 48.48
N ARG A 687 -53.90 11.42 47.23
CA ARG A 687 -54.81 12.55 46.80
C ARG A 687 -54.39 14.02 47.08
N ALA A 688 -54.83 15.07 46.33
CA ALA A 688 -55.37 15.17 44.94
C ALA A 688 -55.58 16.63 44.44
N SER A 689 -55.69 16.79 43.09
CA SER A 689 -56.63 17.69 42.34
C SER A 689 -56.43 19.23 42.23
N PHE A 690 -57.13 19.82 41.22
CA PHE A 690 -57.36 21.25 40.89
C PHE A 690 -56.21 22.05 40.22
N LEU A 691 -56.42 23.02 39.30
CA LEU A 691 -57.48 23.23 38.26
C LEU A 691 -57.00 24.21 37.13
N LYS A 692 -57.83 24.40 36.10
CA LYS A 692 -57.76 25.36 34.96
C LYS A 692 -57.31 26.81 35.29
N ALA A 693 -56.73 27.53 34.31
CA ALA A 693 -57.38 28.64 33.55
C ALA A 693 -56.39 29.49 32.71
N SER A 694 -56.91 30.38 31.85
CA SER A 694 -56.13 31.16 30.85
C SER A 694 -56.48 32.67 30.86
N SER A 695 -55.48 33.54 30.64
CA SER A 695 -55.58 34.89 30.02
C SER A 695 -54.16 35.32 29.56
N LEU A 696 -53.85 35.95 28.42
CA LEU A 696 -54.51 36.89 27.49
C LEU A 696 -54.30 38.38 27.85
N SER A 697 -53.24 39.00 27.31
CA SER A 697 -53.22 40.41 26.82
C SER A 697 -51.90 40.84 26.13
N LEU A 698 -52.03 41.82 25.23
CA LEU A 698 -51.01 42.69 24.58
C LEU A 698 -51.30 44.16 25.06
N PRO A 699 -50.68 45.29 24.59
CA PRO A 699 -49.80 45.53 23.41
C PRO A 699 -48.68 46.62 23.54
N SER A 700 -48.02 46.93 22.40
CA SER A 700 -47.57 48.28 21.94
C SER A 700 -46.62 49.15 22.83
N SER A 701 -45.32 49.29 22.48
CA SER A 701 -44.69 50.33 21.60
C SER A 701 -44.28 51.64 22.32
N ARG A 702 -43.38 52.54 21.85
CA ARG A 702 -42.93 52.92 20.48
C ARG A 702 -41.57 53.69 20.49
N ASN A 703 -40.85 53.70 19.36
CA ASN A 703 -39.76 54.64 18.95
C ASN A 703 -38.41 54.57 19.75
N SER A 704 -37.25 55.02 19.24
CA SER A 704 -36.93 55.90 18.08
C SER A 704 -35.70 55.47 17.21
N LEU A 705 -35.38 56.31 16.21
CA LEU A 705 -34.42 56.20 15.08
C LEU A 705 -33.01 56.82 15.40
N PRO A 706 -32.00 56.93 14.49
CA PRO A 706 -31.79 56.38 13.11
C PRO A 706 -30.36 55.82 12.78
N SER A 707 -30.15 55.34 11.53
CA SER A 707 -28.94 55.54 10.66
C SER A 707 -27.58 54.83 11.00
N ILE A 708 -26.63 54.51 10.06
CA ILE A 708 -26.59 54.55 8.58
C ILE A 708 -25.49 53.65 7.92
N ILE A 709 -25.71 53.24 6.65
CA ILE A 709 -24.76 52.75 5.59
C ILE A 709 -23.98 51.42 5.79
N SER A 710 -23.61 50.80 4.64
CA SER A 710 -23.06 49.45 4.53
C SER A 710 -22.23 49.20 3.24
N PHE A 711 -21.26 48.27 3.28
CA PHE A 711 -20.70 47.42 2.18
C PHE A 711 -19.77 47.97 1.06
N ARG A 712 -18.78 47.10 0.68
CA ARG A 712 -18.12 46.90 -0.66
C ARG A 712 -17.19 48.04 -1.19
N SER A 713 -16.35 47.89 -2.24
CA SER A 713 -16.11 46.78 -3.22
C SER A 713 -14.70 46.79 -3.87
N TYR A 714 -14.17 45.60 -4.22
CA TYR A 714 -13.38 45.19 -5.41
C TYR A 714 -12.42 46.14 -6.22
N ALA A 715 -11.14 45.70 -6.32
CA ALA A 715 -10.33 45.42 -7.53
C ALA A 715 -9.61 46.51 -8.40
N THR A 716 -8.49 46.08 -9.03
CA THR A 716 -7.61 46.76 -10.06
C THR A 716 -6.80 47.99 -9.60
N GLY A 717 -5.61 48.35 -10.16
CA GLY A 717 -4.71 47.66 -11.11
C GLY A 717 -3.59 48.59 -11.69
N ASN A 718 -2.43 48.01 -12.10
CA ASN A 718 -1.30 48.59 -12.88
C ASN A 718 -0.36 49.69 -12.30
N SER A 719 0.93 49.61 -12.71
CA SER A 719 1.96 50.68 -12.95
C SER A 719 2.33 51.72 -11.86
N SER A 720 3.56 52.27 -11.78
CA SER A 720 4.90 51.91 -12.34
C SER A 720 5.99 52.77 -11.65
N ASP A 721 7.28 52.46 -11.88
CA ASP A 721 8.48 53.32 -11.68
C ASP A 721 8.81 53.75 -10.21
N ASP A 722 10.03 54.17 -9.81
CA ASP A 722 11.33 54.24 -10.49
C ASP A 722 12.55 54.22 -9.51
N ASN A 723 13.75 53.96 -10.05
CA ASN A 723 15.10 54.35 -9.59
C ASN A 723 15.72 53.92 -8.21
N ALA A 724 17.06 53.97 -8.19
CA ALA A 724 18.00 53.69 -7.07
C ALA A 724 19.05 54.85 -6.99
N PRO A 725 20.36 54.75 -6.62
CA PRO A 725 21.19 53.71 -5.95
C PRO A 725 22.25 54.29 -4.93
N VAL A 726 23.33 53.54 -4.62
CA VAL A 726 24.74 53.99 -4.28
C VAL A 726 25.25 54.00 -2.80
N ARG A 727 26.16 53.03 -2.52
CA ARG A 727 27.47 53.01 -1.78
C ARG A 727 27.72 53.71 -0.42
N GLY A 728 28.53 53.03 0.41
CA GLY A 728 29.44 53.56 1.47
C GLY A 728 30.32 52.44 2.06
N ILE A 729 31.60 52.68 2.38
CA ILE A 729 32.59 51.69 2.89
C ILE A 729 33.53 52.40 3.92
N ASP A 730 34.40 51.63 4.61
CA ASP A 730 35.47 52.01 5.57
C ASP A 730 34.97 52.28 7.01
N SER A 731 35.69 51.94 8.10
CA SER A 731 37.13 51.70 8.32
C SER A 731 37.43 50.45 9.22
N ALA A 732 38.69 50.26 9.67
CA ALA A 732 39.21 49.05 10.35
C ALA A 732 39.82 49.31 11.78
N ASP A 733 40.62 48.34 12.26
CA ASP A 733 41.39 48.26 13.53
C ASP A 733 40.56 47.94 14.82
N GLU A 734 41.03 47.19 15.84
CA GLU A 734 42.34 46.59 16.18
C GLU A 734 42.25 45.08 16.58
N ILE A 735 43.39 44.41 16.84
CA ILE A 735 43.45 43.02 17.40
C ILE A 735 44.53 42.90 18.50
N PRO A 736 44.20 42.30 19.66
CA PRO A 736 45.16 41.58 20.51
C PRO A 736 44.81 40.08 20.69
N SER A 737 45.78 39.28 21.17
CA SER A 737 45.68 37.82 21.40
C SER A 737 46.85 37.36 22.30
N PRO A 738 46.91 36.11 22.83
CA PRO A 738 45.87 35.07 22.98
C PRO A 738 45.70 34.58 24.44
N LEU A 739 44.74 33.69 24.73
CA LEU A 739 44.88 32.53 25.65
C LEU A 739 43.61 31.64 25.70
N ASN A 740 43.80 30.32 25.57
CA ASN A 740 42.97 29.18 26.02
C ASN A 740 41.42 29.23 25.92
N ASP A 741 40.84 28.76 24.80
CA ASP A 741 40.13 27.46 24.75
C ASP A 741 39.49 27.18 23.37
N PRO A 742 39.81 26.07 22.66
CA PRO A 742 39.39 25.87 21.27
C PRO A 742 37.95 25.36 21.08
N VAL A 743 37.26 24.92 22.15
CA VAL A 743 35.97 24.20 22.03
C VAL A 743 34.77 25.12 21.81
N ASN A 744 34.79 26.34 22.35
CA ASN A 744 33.62 27.23 22.33
C ASN A 744 33.57 28.17 21.11
N ALA A 745 34.71 28.54 20.52
CA ALA A 745 34.77 29.45 19.37
C ALA A 745 34.17 28.85 18.08
N ALA A 746 34.24 27.53 17.91
CA ALA A 746 33.65 26.84 16.75
C ALA A 746 32.10 26.83 16.74
N ARG A 747 31.47 27.19 17.87
CA ARG A 747 30.01 27.07 18.05
C ARG A 747 29.25 28.32 17.58
N SER A 748 29.74 29.51 17.92
CA SER A 748 29.10 30.79 17.55
C SER A 748 29.13 31.05 16.03
N GLY A 749 30.23 30.71 15.36
CA GLY A 749 30.35 30.81 13.89
C GLY A 749 29.37 29.91 13.13
N PHE A 750 28.94 28.79 13.72
CA PHE A 750 27.99 27.87 13.11
C PHE A 750 26.53 28.33 13.24
N GLU A 751 26.21 29.13 14.26
CA GLU A 751 24.86 29.67 14.47
C GLU A 751 24.62 30.91 13.58
N ALA A 752 25.59 31.82 13.46
CA ALA A 752 25.47 33.02 12.62
C ALA A 752 25.23 32.72 11.13
N VAL A 753 25.83 31.65 10.59
CA VAL A 753 25.63 31.24 9.18
C VAL A 753 24.29 30.52 8.98
N ARG A 754 23.79 29.80 9.99
CA ARG A 754 22.52 29.07 9.92
C ARG A 754 21.33 30.00 9.72
N ASP A 755 21.33 31.14 10.41
CA ASP A 755 20.19 32.05 10.42
C ASP A 755 20.15 32.99 9.18
N ALA A 756 21.24 33.05 8.40
CA ALA A 756 21.31 33.77 7.12
C ALA A 756 20.76 32.98 5.91
N ALA A 757 20.69 31.65 5.99
CA ALA A 757 20.30 30.77 4.87
C ALA A 757 19.05 29.96 5.22
N GLY A 758 17.87 30.56 5.03
CA GLY A 758 16.56 30.17 5.58
C GLY A 758 15.96 28.78 5.23
N PHE A 759 16.68 27.70 5.47
CA PHE A 759 16.21 26.31 5.40
C PHE A 759 15.93 25.75 6.81
N GLY A 760 14.79 26.12 7.41
CA GLY A 760 14.59 25.83 8.84
C GLY A 760 13.16 25.75 9.39
N GLN A 761 12.08 25.89 8.60
CA GLN A 761 10.70 25.76 9.13
C GLN A 761 10.27 24.29 9.34
N SER A 762 11.06 23.56 10.14
CA SER A 762 10.50 22.48 10.94
C SER A 762 9.45 23.08 11.87
N ARG A 763 8.26 22.48 11.92
CA ARG A 763 7.13 23.00 12.70
C ARG A 763 7.56 23.27 14.15
N GLN A 764 7.57 24.54 14.55
CA GLN A 764 7.46 24.88 15.97
C GLN A 764 6.24 24.16 16.52
N ARG A 765 6.47 23.27 17.50
CA ARG A 765 5.43 22.78 18.38
C ARG A 765 4.82 24.03 19.02
N ARG A 766 3.56 24.36 18.71
CA ARG A 766 2.85 25.46 19.39
C ARG A 766 2.91 25.21 20.89
N GLU A 767 3.81 25.89 21.57
CA GLU A 767 3.70 26.08 22.99
C GLU A 767 2.38 26.82 23.22
N ARG A 768 1.60 26.32 24.17
CA ARG A 768 0.40 27.04 24.59
C ARG A 768 0.90 28.27 25.34
N PRO A 769 0.35 29.47 25.11
CA PRO A 769 0.69 30.61 25.97
C PRO A 769 0.48 30.20 27.42
N ALA A 770 1.38 30.65 28.30
CA ALA A 770 1.27 30.42 29.73
C ALA A 770 -0.12 30.87 30.18
N ARG A 771 -0.80 30.00 30.91
CA ARG A 771 -2.20 30.22 31.31
C ARG A 771 -2.18 30.91 32.66
N ASP A 772 -2.91 32.01 32.79
CA ASP A 772 -2.93 32.80 34.02
C ASP A 772 -3.26 31.91 35.23
N PRO A 773 -2.56 32.09 36.37
CA PRO A 773 -2.78 31.27 37.55
C PRO A 773 -4.23 31.40 38.02
N ALA A 774 -4.82 30.26 38.41
CA ALA A 774 -6.15 30.27 39.01
C ALA A 774 -6.11 31.00 40.37
N PRO A 775 -7.19 31.70 40.77
CA PRO A 775 -7.26 32.27 42.11
C PRO A 775 -7.15 31.17 43.18
N PRO A 776 -6.63 31.48 44.38
CA PRO A 776 -6.52 30.52 45.48
C PRO A 776 -7.86 29.85 45.80
N GLY A 777 -7.82 28.54 46.02
CA GLY A 777 -9.00 27.71 46.27
C GLY A 777 -8.61 26.40 46.98
N PRO A 778 -9.57 25.70 47.61
CA PRO A 778 -9.29 24.47 48.38
C PRO A 778 -8.84 23.29 47.50
N ARG A 779 -8.98 23.41 46.18
CA ARG A 779 -8.67 22.35 45.22
C ARG A 779 -7.43 22.71 44.40
N ILE A 780 -6.46 21.80 44.39
CA ILE A 780 -5.23 21.88 43.59
C ILE A 780 -5.27 20.91 42.42
N TYR A 781 -4.36 21.16 41.49
CA TYR A 781 -4.05 20.39 40.30
C TYR A 781 -2.58 19.99 40.35
N ILE A 782 -2.27 18.72 40.06
CA ILE A 782 -0.92 18.16 40.07
C ILE A 782 -0.61 17.57 38.69
N GLY A 783 0.29 18.21 37.95
CA GLY A 783 0.77 17.73 36.65
C GLY A 783 2.06 16.91 36.73
N ASN A 784 2.27 16.08 35.71
CA ASN A 784 3.49 15.30 35.46
C ASN A 784 3.78 14.15 36.46
N LEU A 785 2.73 13.47 36.94
CA LEU A 785 2.86 12.26 37.76
C LEU A 785 3.34 11.06 36.93
N LEU A 786 3.95 10.07 37.60
CA LEU A 786 4.30 8.81 36.97
C LEU A 786 3.04 8.04 36.54
N PHE A 787 3.14 7.16 35.54
CA PHE A 787 2.02 6.31 35.16
C PHE A 787 1.64 5.32 36.29
N GLU A 788 2.63 4.82 37.02
CA GLU A 788 2.44 3.87 38.14
C GLU A 788 2.12 4.60 39.47
N THR A 789 1.92 5.92 39.47
CA THR A 789 1.47 6.63 40.68
C THR A 789 -0.01 6.33 40.96
N GLU A 790 -0.28 5.77 42.13
CA GLU A 790 -1.61 5.40 42.63
C GLU A 790 -2.23 6.49 43.53
N GLU A 791 -3.52 6.36 43.84
CA GLU A 791 -4.27 7.37 44.57
C GLU A 791 -3.80 7.53 46.02
N GLU A 792 -3.46 6.42 46.67
CA GLU A 792 -3.00 6.40 48.06
C GLU A 792 -1.65 7.11 48.20
N THR A 793 -0.70 6.88 47.30
CA THR A 793 0.60 7.58 47.28
C THR A 793 0.46 9.10 47.13
N VAL A 794 -0.55 9.56 46.38
CA VAL A 794 -0.86 11.00 46.27
C VAL A 794 -1.53 11.51 47.54
N ARG A 795 -2.43 10.74 48.15
CA ARG A 795 -3.10 11.10 49.41
C ARG A 795 -2.11 11.22 50.56
N GLU A 796 -1.15 10.30 50.69
CA GLU A 796 -0.07 10.35 51.68
C GLU A 796 0.83 11.57 51.48
N ALA A 797 1.38 11.74 50.27
CA ALA A 797 2.37 12.78 49.98
C ALA A 797 1.81 14.21 50.07
N PHE A 798 0.49 14.38 49.94
CA PHE A 798 -0.19 15.67 50.08
C PHE A 798 -0.88 15.85 51.44
N GLY A 799 -1.16 14.77 52.17
CA GLY A 799 -1.75 14.81 53.52
C GLY A 799 -0.90 15.53 54.57
N GLN A 800 0.43 15.61 54.36
CA GLN A 800 1.32 16.41 55.22
C GLN A 800 1.04 17.93 55.20
N PHE A 801 0.28 18.44 54.21
CA PHE A 801 -0.11 19.85 54.11
C PHE A 801 -1.53 20.14 54.61
N GLY A 802 -2.32 19.11 54.92
CA GLY A 802 -3.69 19.26 55.39
C GLY A 802 -4.59 18.06 55.13
N GLU A 803 -5.85 18.16 55.56
CA GLU A 803 -6.85 17.10 55.40
C GLU A 803 -7.28 16.99 53.92
N VAL A 804 -6.94 15.86 53.28
CA VAL A 804 -7.29 15.58 51.88
C VAL A 804 -8.68 14.95 51.79
N LEU A 805 -9.67 15.76 51.43
CA LEU A 805 -11.07 15.37 51.25
C LEU A 805 -11.29 14.50 50.01
N SER A 806 -10.57 14.78 48.91
CA SER A 806 -10.62 13.92 47.73
C SER A 806 -9.32 13.95 46.92
N VAL A 807 -9.06 12.85 46.21
CA VAL A 807 -8.04 12.75 45.16
C VAL A 807 -8.75 12.23 43.92
N ASN A 808 -8.35 12.70 42.74
CA ASN A 808 -8.89 12.25 41.46
C ASN A 808 -7.75 12.16 40.45
N LEU A 809 -7.28 10.94 40.19
CA LEU A 809 -6.29 10.64 39.16
C LEU A 809 -6.96 10.56 37.78
N VAL A 810 -6.35 11.21 36.79
CA VAL A 810 -6.81 11.24 35.41
C VAL A 810 -5.69 10.77 34.49
N GLU A 811 -6.03 10.00 33.46
CA GLU A 811 -5.10 9.50 32.45
C GLU A 811 -5.23 10.30 31.14
N ASP A 812 -4.14 10.48 30.40
CA ASP A 812 -4.21 11.09 29.06
C ASP A 812 -4.49 10.02 28.00
N SER A 813 -5.76 9.81 27.69
CA SER A 813 -6.27 8.81 26.73
C SER A 813 -5.84 8.99 25.27
N ARG A 814 -4.93 9.94 24.98
CA ARG A 814 -4.37 10.21 23.64
C ARG A 814 -3.04 9.48 23.37
N GLY A 815 -2.70 8.48 24.19
CA GLY A 815 -1.41 7.79 24.19
C GLY A 815 -1.33 6.42 23.51
N LEU A 816 -2.40 5.89 22.90
CA LEU A 816 -2.42 4.53 22.33
C LEU A 816 -1.56 4.37 21.05
N ARG A 817 -0.26 4.17 21.27
CA ARG A 817 0.69 3.53 20.34
C ARG A 817 1.49 2.47 21.10
N LYS A 818 1.03 1.21 21.05
CA LYS A 818 1.87 0.06 21.46
C LYS A 818 3.17 0.08 20.66
N GLY A 819 4.33 -0.02 21.32
CA GLY A 819 5.64 -0.19 20.66
C GLY A 819 6.65 0.97 20.74
N THR A 820 6.52 1.92 21.67
CA THR A 820 7.59 2.89 22.00
C THR A 820 7.61 3.21 23.49
N ASN A 821 8.79 3.29 24.10
CA ASN A 821 9.00 3.63 25.53
C ASN A 821 8.78 5.13 25.81
N SER A 822 7.65 5.67 25.35
CA SER A 822 7.22 7.05 25.61
C SER A 822 6.54 7.12 26.97
N ILE A 823 7.36 7.20 28.01
CA ILE A 823 7.01 7.47 29.43
C ILE A 823 5.70 8.27 29.54
N THR A 824 4.61 7.62 29.93
CA THR A 824 3.28 8.24 30.08
C THR A 824 3.25 9.16 31.32
N SER A 825 2.51 10.26 31.26
CA SER A 825 2.26 11.12 32.43
C SER A 825 0.80 11.03 32.86
N ARG A 826 0.57 10.75 34.16
CA ARG A 826 -0.72 10.99 34.81
C ARG A 826 -0.79 12.45 35.29
N TRP A 827 -1.99 12.88 35.61
CA TRP A 827 -2.29 14.21 36.16
C TRP A 827 -3.46 14.07 37.14
N ALA A 828 -3.43 14.78 38.27
CA ALA A 828 -4.39 14.60 39.36
C ALA A 828 -5.02 15.92 39.83
N PHE A 829 -6.16 15.81 40.50
CA PHE A 829 -6.73 16.87 41.31
C PHE A 829 -6.82 16.41 42.77
N VAL A 830 -6.52 17.30 43.71
CA VAL A 830 -6.61 17.03 45.16
C VAL A 830 -7.40 18.17 45.79
N GLU A 831 -8.29 17.85 46.72
CA GLU A 831 -9.18 18.81 47.39
C GLU A 831 -8.97 18.73 48.90
N PHE A 832 -8.66 19.87 49.51
CA PHE A 832 -8.32 20.02 50.93
C PHE A 832 -9.47 20.61 51.74
N GLY A 833 -9.45 20.40 53.06
CA GLY A 833 -10.38 21.01 54.01
C GLY A 833 -10.28 22.54 54.11
N SER A 834 -9.14 23.14 53.73
CA SER A 834 -8.93 24.60 53.75
C SER A 834 -8.18 25.12 52.51
N THR A 835 -8.47 26.36 52.12
CA THR A 835 -7.68 27.13 51.13
C THR A 835 -6.23 27.35 51.58
N GLU A 836 -5.98 27.41 52.89
CA GLU A 836 -4.65 27.61 53.46
C GLU A 836 -3.79 26.34 53.30
N GLN A 837 -4.38 25.17 53.57
CA GLN A 837 -3.77 23.86 53.33
C GLN A 837 -3.43 23.65 51.84
N ALA A 838 -4.37 24.01 50.96
CA ALA A 838 -4.15 23.99 49.51
C ALA A 838 -3.04 24.96 49.07
N THR A 839 -2.87 26.11 49.74
CA THR A 839 -1.79 27.07 49.46
C THR A 839 -0.43 26.51 49.89
N ALA A 840 -0.33 25.98 51.11
CA ALA A 840 0.88 25.30 51.60
C ALA A 840 1.30 24.13 50.71
N ALA A 841 0.33 23.36 50.17
CA ALA A 841 0.60 22.29 49.22
C ALA A 841 1.11 22.79 47.85
N VAL A 842 0.63 23.94 47.35
CA VAL A 842 1.16 24.56 46.12
C VAL A 842 2.59 25.06 46.34
N GLU A 843 2.84 25.80 47.42
CA GLU A 843 4.16 26.38 47.72
C GLU A 843 5.20 25.31 48.07
N GLY A 844 4.82 24.28 48.83
CA GLY A 844 5.73 23.21 49.26
C GLY A 844 6.11 22.21 48.16
N MET A 845 5.19 21.89 47.24
CA MET A 845 5.37 20.79 46.27
C MET A 845 5.59 21.24 44.82
N HIS A 846 5.38 22.51 44.44
CA HIS A 846 5.60 22.93 43.06
C HIS A 846 7.09 22.83 42.66
N GLY A 847 7.40 22.01 41.66
CA GLY A 847 8.76 21.83 41.14
C GLY A 847 9.63 20.84 41.92
N GLN A 848 9.11 20.28 43.03
CA GLN A 848 9.74 19.19 43.78
C GLN A 848 9.75 17.88 42.98
N GLU A 849 10.69 16.99 43.29
CA GLU A 849 10.78 15.67 42.67
C GLU A 849 9.94 14.64 43.46
N PHE A 850 8.89 14.14 42.82
CA PHE A 850 7.98 13.12 43.33
C PHE A 850 7.94 11.94 42.34
N ASN A 851 8.17 10.71 42.84
CA ASN A 851 8.32 9.50 42.01
C ASN A 851 9.21 9.73 40.77
N THR A 852 10.43 10.22 41.00
CA THR A 852 11.47 10.56 40.00
C THR A 852 11.10 11.61 38.93
N ARG A 853 10.02 12.38 39.12
CA ARG A 853 9.66 13.51 38.23
C ARG A 853 9.37 14.79 38.99
N ARG A 854 9.67 15.93 38.36
CA ARG A 854 9.25 17.25 38.85
C ARG A 854 7.77 17.45 38.62
N VAL A 855 7.00 17.60 39.70
CA VAL A 855 5.55 17.80 39.65
C VAL A 855 5.18 19.28 39.56
N ALA A 856 4.14 19.58 38.77
CA ALA A 856 3.65 20.94 38.59
C ALA A 856 2.35 21.13 39.37
N VAL A 857 2.44 21.66 40.59
CA VAL A 857 1.29 21.87 41.49
C VAL A 857 0.74 23.28 41.33
N GLN A 858 -0.56 23.44 41.07
CA GLN A 858 -1.21 24.74 40.86
C GLN A 858 -2.63 24.72 41.43
N PHE A 859 -3.24 25.86 41.73
CA PHE A 859 -4.68 25.88 42.04
C PHE A 859 -5.51 25.38 40.86
N ALA A 860 -6.48 24.51 41.13
CA ALA A 860 -7.37 24.00 40.10
C ALA A 860 -8.36 25.10 39.69
N GLN A 861 -8.45 25.38 38.39
CA GLN A 861 -9.51 26.27 37.91
C GLN A 861 -10.88 25.67 38.24
N PRO A 862 -11.82 26.46 38.79
CA PRO A 862 -13.15 25.97 39.12
C PRO A 862 -13.81 25.38 37.86
N PRO A 863 -14.57 24.26 37.99
CA PRO A 863 -15.29 23.69 36.86
C PRO A 863 -16.15 24.77 36.21
N ARG A 864 -15.91 25.02 34.92
CA ARG A 864 -16.60 26.09 34.18
C ARG A 864 -18.10 25.82 34.22
N GLU A 865 -18.85 26.58 35.01
CA GLU A 865 -20.29 26.47 35.08
C GLU A 865 -20.85 26.58 33.67
N ARG A 866 -21.44 25.48 33.18
CA ARG A 866 -22.20 25.52 31.94
C ARG A 866 -23.49 26.24 32.31
N PRO A 867 -23.83 27.38 31.67
CA PRO A 867 -25.00 28.16 32.06
C PRO A 867 -26.23 27.25 32.10
N GLN A 868 -26.92 27.25 33.24
CA GLN A 868 -28.12 26.44 33.43
C GLN A 868 -29.13 26.79 32.34
N GLY A 869 -29.79 25.76 31.79
CA GLY A 869 -30.93 25.98 30.91
C GLY A 869 -30.65 26.75 29.61
N ARG A 870 -29.80 26.23 28.72
CA ARG A 870 -30.27 26.21 27.33
C ARG A 870 -31.44 25.22 27.30
N PRO A 871 -32.69 25.63 26.99
CA PRO A 871 -33.76 24.67 26.81
C PRO A 871 -33.34 23.67 25.74
N GLN A 872 -33.68 22.40 25.94
CA GLN A 872 -33.46 21.41 24.88
C GLN A 872 -34.25 21.89 23.65
N GLN A 873 -33.53 22.16 22.55
CA GLN A 873 -34.16 22.26 21.25
C GLN A 873 -34.61 20.84 20.90
N LEU A 874 -35.81 20.49 21.38
CA LEU A 874 -36.54 19.29 21.01
C LEU A 874 -36.59 19.28 19.48
N ASN A 875 -35.86 18.34 18.87
CA ASN A 875 -36.09 18.02 17.47
C ASN A 875 -37.54 17.53 17.37
N GLU A 876 -38.22 17.83 16.26
CA GLU A 876 -39.63 17.47 16.07
C GLU A 876 -39.84 15.95 16.28
N PRO A 877 -40.97 15.54 16.91
CA PRO A 877 -41.20 14.14 17.23
C PRO A 877 -41.24 13.32 15.94
N SER A 878 -40.51 12.22 15.95
CA SER A 878 -40.12 11.47 14.75
C SER A 878 -40.09 9.98 15.06
N LYS A 879 -40.24 9.15 14.02
CA LYS A 879 -40.12 7.68 14.11
C LYS A 879 -38.71 7.21 14.50
N THR A 880 -37.69 8.06 14.41
CA THR A 880 -36.31 7.72 14.78
C THR A 880 -35.88 8.41 16.06
N LEU A 881 -35.37 7.64 17.02
CA LEU A 881 -34.69 8.14 18.23
C LEU A 881 -33.18 8.11 18.04
N TYR A 882 -32.50 9.21 18.39
CA TYR A 882 -31.07 9.24 18.71
C TYR A 882 -30.88 8.90 20.19
N ILE A 883 -29.98 7.96 20.48
CA ILE A 883 -29.63 7.52 21.84
C ILE A 883 -28.12 7.66 22.00
N GLY A 884 -27.67 8.57 22.87
CA GLY A 884 -26.26 8.79 23.16
C GLY A 884 -25.87 8.53 24.61
N ASN A 885 -24.57 8.63 24.89
CA ASN A 885 -23.98 8.32 26.21
C ASN A 885 -24.05 6.82 26.58
N MET A 886 -24.09 5.94 25.57
CA MET A 886 -23.96 4.49 25.73
C MET A 886 -22.52 4.13 26.16
N SER A 887 -22.29 2.95 26.76
CA SER A 887 -20.91 2.51 27.03
C SER A 887 -20.19 2.16 25.73
N PHE A 888 -18.86 2.26 25.76
CA PHE A 888 -17.98 1.74 24.70
C PHE A 888 -17.81 0.22 24.78
N GLU A 889 -18.16 -0.38 25.92
CA GLU A 889 -18.10 -1.82 26.21
C GLU A 889 -19.47 -2.51 26.05
N MET A 890 -20.49 -1.78 25.58
CA MET A 890 -21.85 -2.29 25.46
C MET A 890 -21.96 -3.30 24.32
N THR A 891 -22.36 -4.53 24.63
CA THR A 891 -22.47 -5.61 23.64
C THR A 891 -23.79 -5.56 22.87
N ASP A 892 -23.89 -6.27 21.75
CA ASP A 892 -25.15 -6.43 21.02
C ASP A 892 -26.20 -7.20 21.84
N GLN A 893 -25.77 -8.05 22.79
CA GLN A 893 -26.68 -8.68 23.75
C GLN A 893 -27.27 -7.66 24.73
N ASP A 894 -26.45 -6.72 25.23
CA ASP A 894 -26.91 -5.61 26.07
C ASP A 894 -27.85 -4.66 25.32
N LEU A 895 -27.57 -4.42 24.03
CA LEU A 895 -28.42 -3.62 23.16
C LEU A 895 -29.78 -4.29 22.98
N ASN A 896 -29.81 -5.58 22.64
CA ASN A 896 -31.06 -6.34 22.54
C ASN A 896 -31.82 -6.38 23.88
N ASN A 897 -31.14 -6.56 25.01
CA ASN A 897 -31.75 -6.50 26.34
C ASN A 897 -32.37 -5.12 26.66
N LEU A 898 -31.75 -4.02 26.20
CA LEU A 898 -32.25 -2.65 26.40
C LEU A 898 -33.54 -2.38 25.61
N PHE A 899 -33.68 -2.93 24.40
CA PHE A 899 -34.88 -2.80 23.55
C PHE A 899 -35.91 -3.92 23.76
N ALA A 900 -35.61 -4.97 24.53
CA ALA A 900 -36.53 -6.09 24.81
C ALA A 900 -37.83 -5.70 25.55
N GLN A 901 -37.94 -4.45 26.03
CA GLN A 901 -39.15 -3.88 26.66
C GLN A 901 -39.76 -2.72 25.85
N THR A 902 -39.36 -2.56 24.58
CA THR A 902 -39.92 -1.55 23.66
C THR A 902 -40.49 -2.22 22.42
N ASP A 903 -41.81 -2.18 22.27
CA ASP A 903 -42.49 -2.72 21.08
C ASP A 903 -42.14 -1.94 19.80
N ASN A 904 -42.33 -2.59 18.65
CA ASN A 904 -42.32 -1.96 17.32
C ASN A 904 -41.02 -1.26 16.89
N VAL A 905 -39.87 -1.68 17.42
CA VAL A 905 -38.53 -1.34 16.89
C VAL A 905 -38.35 -2.00 15.51
N LEU A 906 -37.82 -1.27 14.54
CA LEU A 906 -37.53 -1.75 13.17
C LEU A 906 -36.04 -2.02 12.94
N ASP A 907 -35.16 -1.14 13.42
CA ASP A 907 -33.71 -1.19 13.22
C ASP A 907 -33.01 -0.36 14.31
N VAL A 908 -31.82 -0.77 14.76
CA VAL A 908 -30.99 -0.06 15.74
C VAL A 908 -29.55 0.04 15.26
N ARG A 909 -29.22 1.18 14.65
CA ARG A 909 -27.92 1.44 14.04
C ARG A 909 -26.96 2.10 15.03
N VAL A 910 -26.10 1.30 15.65
CA VAL A 910 -24.96 1.78 16.46
C VAL A 910 -23.95 2.48 15.54
N ALA A 911 -23.47 3.67 15.94
CA ALA A 911 -22.53 4.43 15.15
C ALA A 911 -21.09 4.00 15.43
N MET A 912 -20.49 3.20 14.55
CA MET A 912 -19.08 2.79 14.63
C MET A 912 -18.12 3.85 14.06
N ASP A 913 -16.87 3.84 14.51
CA ASP A 913 -15.77 4.56 13.86
C ASP A 913 -15.17 3.72 12.71
N ARG A 914 -15.23 4.27 11.51
CA ARG A 914 -14.81 3.61 10.26
C ARG A 914 -13.29 3.40 10.15
N ALA A 915 -12.50 3.98 11.06
CA ALA A 915 -11.04 3.81 11.10
C ALA A 915 -10.57 2.79 12.16
N THR A 916 -11.42 2.41 13.12
CA THR A 916 -11.02 1.59 14.28
C THR A 916 -12.01 0.48 14.65
N GLY A 917 -13.18 0.41 14.01
CA GLY A 917 -14.24 -0.56 14.31
C GLY A 917 -15.03 -0.28 15.60
N GLN A 918 -14.52 0.57 16.49
CA GLN A 918 -15.11 0.78 17.82
C GLN A 918 -16.41 1.61 17.80
N PRO A 919 -17.37 1.34 18.70
CA PRO A 919 -18.58 2.14 18.84
C PRO A 919 -18.29 3.56 19.30
N ARG A 920 -19.07 4.54 18.84
CA ARG A 920 -18.89 5.96 19.17
C ARG A 920 -19.76 6.46 20.33
N GLY A 921 -20.34 5.54 21.11
CA GLY A 921 -21.17 5.84 22.28
C GLY A 921 -22.58 6.38 21.95
N PHE A 922 -23.08 6.16 20.72
CA PHE A 922 -24.45 6.49 20.33
C PHE A 922 -25.01 5.57 19.23
N ALA A 923 -26.33 5.47 19.18
CA ALA A 923 -27.11 4.72 18.18
C ALA A 923 -28.31 5.53 17.67
N HIS A 924 -28.91 5.07 16.58
CA HIS A 924 -30.22 5.50 16.09
C HIS A 924 -31.18 4.32 16.04
N ALA A 925 -32.33 4.41 16.69
CA ALA A 925 -33.38 3.39 16.67
C ALA A 925 -34.59 3.89 15.87
N ASP A 926 -35.01 3.15 14.85
CA ASP A 926 -36.22 3.42 14.07
C ASP A 926 -37.41 2.62 14.62
N PHE A 927 -38.58 3.23 14.66
CA PHE A 927 -39.83 2.63 15.15
C PHE A 927 -40.92 2.64 14.07
N LEU A 928 -41.85 1.69 14.14
CA LEU A 928 -42.98 1.59 13.20
C LEU A 928 -43.87 2.84 13.23
N THR A 929 -44.12 3.39 14.42
CA THR A 929 -44.95 4.58 14.63
C THR A 929 -44.21 5.63 15.46
N GLN A 930 -44.65 6.88 15.35
CA GLN A 930 -44.16 7.98 16.19
C GLN A 930 -44.61 7.80 17.65
N GLU A 931 -45.79 7.22 17.89
CA GLU A 931 -46.28 6.93 19.24
C GLU A 931 -45.43 5.89 19.97
N ASP A 932 -44.87 4.92 19.25
CA ASP A 932 -43.96 3.91 19.81
C ASP A 932 -42.58 4.52 20.10
N ALA A 933 -42.08 5.40 19.23
CA ALA A 933 -40.90 6.22 19.54
C ALA A 933 -41.13 7.12 20.77
N ASP A 934 -42.32 7.68 20.96
CA ASP A 934 -42.69 8.47 22.14
C ASP A 934 -42.77 7.65 23.43
N LYS A 935 -43.20 6.38 23.35
CA LYS A 935 -43.18 5.42 24.48
C LYS A 935 -41.75 5.01 24.81
N ALA A 936 -40.99 4.57 23.82
CA ALA A 936 -39.61 4.15 23.96
C ALA A 936 -38.70 5.29 24.43
N SER A 937 -38.90 6.52 23.97
CA SER A 937 -38.14 7.69 24.43
C SER A 937 -38.29 7.92 25.93
N LYS A 938 -39.52 7.79 26.46
CA LYS A 938 -39.79 7.88 27.91
C LYS A 938 -39.08 6.75 28.66
N TRP A 939 -39.21 5.50 28.22
CA TRP A 939 -38.60 4.34 28.88
C TRP A 939 -37.05 4.37 28.84
N LEU A 940 -36.47 4.61 27.67
CA LEU A 940 -35.01 4.62 27.47
C LEU A 940 -34.34 5.80 28.20
N SER A 941 -35.06 6.92 28.41
CA SER A 941 -34.52 8.06 29.18
C SER A 941 -34.41 7.83 30.69
N THR A 942 -35.09 6.83 31.25
CA THR A 942 -34.93 6.44 32.67
C THR A 942 -33.84 5.39 32.87
N GLN A 943 -33.37 4.72 31.81
CA GLN A 943 -32.38 3.65 31.93
C GLN A 943 -30.96 4.16 32.17
N ARG A 944 -30.19 3.36 32.92
CA ARG A 944 -28.77 3.54 33.19
C ARG A 944 -28.02 2.27 32.84
N PHE A 945 -26.98 2.39 32.02
CA PHE A 945 -26.11 1.29 31.62
C PHE A 945 -24.68 1.55 32.11
N ASN A 946 -24.07 0.59 32.79
CA ASN A 946 -22.78 0.74 33.51
C ASN A 946 -22.69 2.06 34.30
N GLY A 947 -23.74 2.39 35.06
CA GLY A 947 -23.87 3.61 35.85
C GLY A 947 -24.16 4.90 35.07
N ARG A 948 -24.09 4.88 33.73
CA ARG A 948 -24.27 6.06 32.87
C ARG A 948 -25.74 6.19 32.44
N PRO A 949 -26.38 7.36 32.61
CA PRO A 949 -27.74 7.60 32.10
C PRO A 949 -27.71 7.77 30.58
N LEU A 950 -28.66 7.14 29.88
CA LEU A 950 -28.80 7.30 28.44
C LEU A 950 -29.38 8.67 28.08
N ARG A 951 -28.90 9.26 26.99
CA ARG A 951 -29.39 10.54 26.48
C ARG A 951 -30.21 10.32 25.21
N VAL A 952 -31.53 10.30 25.37
CA VAL A 952 -32.48 10.09 24.26
C VAL A 952 -33.00 11.43 23.73
N SER A 953 -33.23 11.51 22.42
CA SER A 953 -33.89 12.62 21.73
C SER A 953 -34.29 12.18 20.32
N TYR A 954 -35.36 12.70 19.72
CA TYR A 954 -35.67 12.41 18.32
C TYR A 954 -34.51 12.76 17.39
N ALA A 955 -34.23 11.92 16.40
CA ALA A 955 -33.21 12.19 15.41
C ALA A 955 -33.68 13.29 14.44
N ARG A 956 -32.75 14.14 13.99
CA ARG A 956 -33.05 15.15 12.97
C ARG A 956 -33.32 14.46 11.64
N ALA A 957 -34.40 14.87 10.96
CA ALA A 957 -34.72 14.38 9.63
C ALA A 957 -33.53 14.59 8.68
N VAL A 958 -32.91 13.49 8.25
CA VAL A 958 -31.86 13.53 7.23
C VAL A 958 -32.54 13.78 5.90
N THR A 959 -32.37 14.98 5.34
CA THR A 959 -32.90 15.31 4.02
C THR A 959 -32.38 14.29 3.00
N PRO A 960 -33.24 13.57 2.27
CA PRO A 960 -32.78 12.57 1.31
C PRO A 960 -31.85 13.21 0.29
N ARG A 961 -30.62 12.71 0.18
CA ARG A 961 -29.71 13.12 -0.90
C ARG A 961 -30.27 12.55 -2.19
N THR A 962 -30.99 13.39 -2.93
CA THR A 962 -31.67 13.03 -4.18
C THR A 962 -30.70 12.34 -5.13
N GLY A 963 -31.01 11.09 -5.46
CA GLY A 963 -30.27 10.34 -6.46
C GLY A 963 -30.45 10.99 -7.82
N GLY A 964 -29.35 11.35 -8.48
CA GLY A 964 -29.35 11.81 -9.85
C GLY A 964 -29.67 10.66 -10.81
N PHE A 965 -30.94 10.29 -10.90
CA PHE A 965 -31.41 9.32 -11.90
C PHE A 965 -31.24 9.90 -13.30
N ARG A 966 -30.87 9.04 -14.24
CA ARG A 966 -31.03 9.33 -15.67
C ARG A 966 -32.49 9.67 -15.94
N ARG A 967 -32.71 10.67 -16.78
CA ARG A 967 -33.94 10.77 -17.56
C ARG A 967 -33.52 11.03 -18.99
N ASP A 968 -33.86 10.10 -19.88
CA ASP A 968 -33.69 10.32 -21.31
C ASP A 968 -34.65 11.43 -21.75
N SER A 969 -34.15 12.38 -22.53
CA SER A 969 -34.96 13.43 -23.15
C SER A 969 -35.27 13.02 -24.58
N ASN A 970 -36.53 12.82 -24.90
CA ASN A 970 -37.00 12.83 -26.28
C ASN A 970 -38.38 13.52 -26.36
N ASP A 971 -38.42 14.62 -27.12
CA ASP A 971 -39.58 15.45 -27.50
C ASP A 971 -40.40 16.14 -26.37
N GLY A 972 -40.97 17.33 -26.66
CA GLY A 972 -41.80 18.04 -25.66
C GLY A 972 -42.27 19.48 -25.96
N GLN A 973 -41.48 20.31 -26.66
CA GLN A 973 -41.82 21.68 -27.16
C GLN A 973 -42.24 22.80 -26.16
N THR A 974 -42.11 24.06 -26.64
CA THR A 974 -42.77 25.32 -26.17
C THR A 974 -42.49 25.80 -24.72
N GLN A 975 -41.85 26.98 -24.53
CA GLN A 975 -42.43 28.35 -24.51
C GLN A 975 -43.30 28.64 -23.28
N GLU A 976 -43.19 29.77 -22.56
CA GLU A 976 -42.37 30.97 -22.78
C GLU A 976 -42.14 31.77 -21.47
N GLN A 977 -41.21 32.75 -21.52
CA GLN A 977 -40.85 33.77 -20.51
C GLN A 977 -40.01 33.30 -19.30
#